data_AF-A0A6A6ZXD5-F1
#
_entry.id   AF-A0A6A6ZXD5-F1
#
_cell.length_a   1.000
_cell.length_b   1.000
_cell.length_c   1.000
_cell.angle_alpha   90.00
_cell.angle_beta   90.00
_cell.angle_gamma   90.00
#
_symmetry.space_group_name_H-M   'P 1'
#
loop_
_entity.id
_entity.type
_entity.pdbx_description
1 polymer ?
#
loop_
_entity_poly.entity_id
_entity_poly.type
_entity_poly.pdbx_seq_one_letter_code
_entity_poly.pdbx_strand_id
1 'polypeptide(L)'
;MGSDSDRDPSRRRPHGEERRRRRESHGDLDPERRRRRESRGEHTPYEHDNRRRKGHRATDSQGDLLPRPPRQSRQQSDSEQHSPSPRKTRPARRNSTTDGSGSRSRGSAQLSLDAIAKLDKVNAKKAGGWGQYDYDDEYLREVRRKEKNLEKGRVKEERAEKKKEKREEENHRRANESDAAILEEKARKRREERRKARESAKPKTDEELEKRRGARTRTDDELEKRRSARPRTDDELEKRRSARPRTDDEQEKKRSAHTEDEREERRLKYEAKYTPSEIDEKKERRRQEKQRRMEQKKRRVISGPLAEEGGVDDDEYQYMMEKRGGGAPTVYSSEQLAKRKKWKRIAIIVASILILLAIIIPVAVMMSNKSNGGDNSSGNAAAGASPKTSNLDGHDRNSVPKEDQGGIYDPWAWFDTDDFNVTYTKETVGGLPIIGLNSTWEDDVQANPKVPNLKDKFAYGKTPIRGVNVGGWLNLEPFITPSFFEGFGSKDGVVDEWTLLTKLGPTKARDTMEKHYSAFITKKTFSDIRAAGMDHVRFPFGYWIVQTFGDEPYIPQISWRYLLRGIEYCRQNGLRVNLDLHGAPGSQNGWNHSGRQGVIGWLNGTDGDLNAQRTLDIHHKLSVFFAQPRYKNLVTMYGLVNEPRNVELDTQKVVAWTQKAITQIRADNITAIIVFGDGFMGLDNWQGKLQNNENLLLDVHQYVTFNIDQLSLKHRDKLNFACEAWTQQSKRSMDKTTGFGPTMCGEWSQADTDCTTFINNVATGTRWEGTFNTGNLSTSVLVPQCPLKSNQCSCSKANGDPSGYSEQYKKWLYQFAIAQMDSFEAGWGWFYWTWETERATQWSYRRGIEAGILPKKAYDRDWKCPKEGKDLDMFTGLEEYY
;
A
#
# COMPACT_ATOMS: atom_id res chain seq x y z
N MET A 1 47.95 43.19 -12.59
CA MET A 1 48.52 44.31 -11.80
C MET A 1 47.81 45.57 -12.25
N GLY A 2 47.33 46.43 -11.34
CA GLY A 2 46.57 47.67 -11.68
C GLY A 2 45.15 47.39 -12.19
N SER A 3 44.02 47.84 -11.64
CA SER A 3 43.61 48.88 -10.67
C SER A 3 43.52 50.33 -11.18
N ASP A 4 42.27 50.78 -11.38
CA ASP A 4 41.71 52.14 -11.22
C ASP A 4 42.23 53.24 -12.21
N SER A 5 41.50 54.32 -12.54
CA SER A 5 40.43 55.04 -11.80
C SER A 5 39.52 55.92 -12.69
N ASP A 6 38.40 56.35 -12.09
CA ASP A 6 37.30 57.25 -12.48
C ASP A 6 37.53 58.44 -13.45
N ARG A 7 36.43 58.90 -14.10
CA ARG A 7 35.91 60.29 -13.94
C ARG A 7 34.48 60.56 -14.45
N ASP A 8 33.68 61.17 -13.57
CA ASP A 8 32.43 61.97 -13.76
C ASP A 8 32.79 63.35 -14.41
N PRO A 9 31.92 64.37 -14.64
CA PRO A 9 30.47 64.51 -14.38
C PRO A 9 29.61 65.24 -15.46
N SER A 10 28.27 65.27 -15.29
CA SER A 10 27.53 66.55 -15.05
C SER A 10 25.98 66.50 -14.99
N ARG A 11 25.42 66.88 -13.83
CA ARG A 11 24.40 67.96 -13.57
C ARG A 11 22.99 67.89 -14.24
N ARG A 12 21.87 68.32 -13.61
CA ARG A 12 21.65 69.12 -12.37
C ARG A 12 20.25 68.92 -11.72
N ARG A 13 20.18 69.24 -10.41
CA ARG A 13 19.01 69.40 -9.48
C ARG A 13 18.30 70.79 -9.66
N PRO A 14 17.22 71.25 -8.92
CA PRO A 14 16.84 70.93 -7.51
C PRO A 14 15.36 71.01 -6.99
N HIS A 15 15.19 70.54 -5.73
CA HIS A 15 14.38 70.97 -4.54
C HIS A 15 13.22 72.01 -4.65
N GLY A 16 12.22 72.05 -3.72
CA GLY A 16 12.12 71.37 -2.41
C GLY A 16 10.79 71.59 -1.62
N GLU A 17 10.90 71.66 -0.27
CA GLU A 17 9.83 71.68 0.77
C GLU A 17 9.02 73.03 0.83
N GLU A 18 7.90 73.25 1.56
CA GLU A 18 7.57 72.90 2.96
C GLU A 18 6.02 72.80 3.27
N ARG A 19 5.55 73.20 4.46
CA ARG A 19 4.33 72.69 5.17
C ARG A 19 3.20 73.75 5.36
N ARG A 20 2.04 73.23 5.82
CA ARG A 20 1.04 73.79 6.80
C ARG A 20 -0.30 74.41 6.32
N ARG A 21 -1.38 73.74 6.80
CA ARG A 21 -2.58 74.26 7.53
C ARG A 21 -3.81 74.86 6.77
N ARG A 22 -4.97 74.26 7.12
CA ARG A 22 -6.31 74.85 7.41
C ARG A 22 -7.17 75.32 6.19
N ARG A 23 -8.39 74.76 6.01
CA ARG A 23 -9.74 75.16 6.52
C ARG A 23 -10.34 76.34 5.73
N GLU A 24 -11.65 76.56 5.56
CA GLU A 24 -12.96 75.89 5.83
C GLU A 24 -14.03 76.64 4.98
N SER A 25 -15.32 76.29 4.81
CA SER A 25 -16.24 75.20 5.24
C SER A 25 -17.27 75.02 4.05
N HIS A 26 -18.48 74.46 4.04
CA HIS A 26 -19.55 73.95 4.95
C HIS A 26 -20.25 72.76 4.22
N GLY A 27 -21.22 72.02 4.78
CA GLY A 27 -21.86 72.03 6.09
C GLY A 27 -22.58 70.68 6.34
N ASP A 28 -22.70 70.18 7.58
CA ASP A 28 -23.67 70.59 8.63
C ASP A 28 -24.99 69.78 8.50
N LEU A 29 -25.64 69.23 9.54
CA LEU A 29 -25.65 69.53 10.99
C LEU A 29 -25.69 68.26 11.89
N ASP A 30 -25.26 68.43 13.14
CA ASP A 30 -25.66 67.69 14.35
C ASP A 30 -25.82 68.72 15.49
N PRO A 31 -26.80 68.62 16.42
CA PRO A 31 -26.41 68.32 17.81
C PRO A 31 -27.44 67.62 18.73
N GLU A 32 -26.89 67.11 19.83
CA GLU A 32 -27.55 66.49 21.00
C GLU A 32 -28.51 67.38 21.86
N ARG A 33 -29.36 66.69 22.65
CA ARG A 33 -29.88 67.06 24.01
C ARG A 33 -30.90 68.19 24.25
N ARG A 34 -32.12 67.77 24.60
CA ARG A 34 -32.89 68.22 25.79
C ARG A 34 -33.72 67.03 26.32
N ARG A 35 -34.14 66.87 27.59
CA ARG A 35 -33.64 67.12 28.97
C ARG A 35 -34.89 66.95 29.88
N ARG A 36 -34.80 66.13 30.95
CA ARG A 36 -35.88 65.81 31.94
C ARG A 36 -37.02 64.92 31.36
N ARG A 37 -37.68 64.07 32.15
CA ARG A 37 -37.95 64.13 33.61
C ARG A 37 -38.10 62.74 34.30
N GLU A 38 -37.70 62.69 35.58
CA GLU A 38 -38.03 61.68 36.63
C GLU A 38 -37.56 60.20 36.47
N SER A 39 -37.55 59.48 37.61
CA SER A 39 -36.61 58.36 37.86
C SER A 39 -36.93 57.47 39.09
N ARG A 40 -36.87 56.14 38.91
CA ARG A 40 -36.59 55.01 39.85
C ARG A 40 -36.87 53.73 39.02
N GLY A 41 -36.16 52.60 39.10
CA GLY A 41 -35.42 51.97 40.20
C GLY A 41 -36.30 50.86 40.81
N GLU A 42 -35.88 49.60 41.02
CA GLU A 42 -34.56 48.95 40.81
C GLU A 42 -34.71 47.39 40.95
N HIS A 43 -33.62 46.60 40.75
CA HIS A 43 -33.45 45.16 41.09
C HIS A 43 -34.39 44.11 40.39
N THR A 44 -33.93 43.12 39.60
CA THR A 44 -33.31 41.77 39.93
C THR A 44 -34.16 40.86 40.85
N PRO A 45 -33.96 39.52 41.00
CA PRO A 45 -32.83 38.67 40.55
C PRO A 45 -33.18 37.20 40.08
N TYR A 46 -32.13 36.39 39.93
CA TYR A 46 -31.98 34.95 40.25
C TYR A 46 -32.09 33.82 39.20
N GLU A 47 -31.05 32.97 39.24
CA GLU A 47 -31.11 31.52 39.00
C GLU A 47 -31.85 30.82 40.15
N HIS A 48 -32.47 29.64 39.94
CA HIS A 48 -32.10 28.49 40.78
C HIS A 48 -32.56 27.11 40.27
N ASP A 49 -31.61 26.21 40.47
CA ASP A 49 -31.61 24.74 40.45
C ASP A 49 -32.86 23.97 40.99
N ASN A 50 -33.03 22.75 40.45
CA ASN A 50 -33.73 21.57 41.02
C ASN A 50 -35.09 21.71 41.75
N ARG A 51 -36.15 21.08 41.18
CA ARG A 51 -36.96 20.08 41.93
C ARG A 51 -37.85 19.15 41.10
N ARG A 52 -37.90 17.90 41.59
CA ARG A 52 -38.59 16.68 41.11
C ARG A 52 -40.14 16.78 41.02
N ARG A 53 -40.73 15.79 40.32
CA ARG A 53 -42.17 15.37 40.24
C ARG A 53 -42.98 16.14 39.17
N LYS A 54 -44.02 15.59 38.54
CA LYS A 54 -44.58 14.20 38.48
C LYS A 54 -45.32 14.06 37.12
N GLY A 55 -45.48 12.83 36.60
CA GLY A 55 -46.33 12.59 35.43
C GLY A 55 -47.81 12.34 35.78
N HIS A 56 -48.72 12.57 34.84
CA HIS A 56 -50.13 12.18 34.98
C HIS A 56 -50.37 10.73 34.54
N ARG A 57 -51.37 10.12 35.16
CA ARG A 57 -51.79 8.71 35.02
C ARG A 57 -53.30 8.73 34.92
N ALA A 58 -53.87 7.89 34.05
CA ALA A 58 -55.31 7.91 33.79
C ALA A 58 -56.14 7.69 35.07
N THR A 59 -57.11 8.57 35.26
CA THR A 59 -58.21 8.43 36.21
C THR A 59 -59.46 7.92 35.50
N ASP A 60 -60.47 7.50 36.25
CA ASP A 60 -61.81 7.26 35.72
C ASP A 60 -62.66 8.55 35.64
N SER A 61 -63.96 8.38 35.36
CA SER A 61 -64.97 9.45 35.24
C SER A 61 -65.54 9.96 36.58
N GLN A 62 -64.98 9.56 37.72
CA GLN A 62 -65.20 10.20 39.02
C GLN A 62 -63.92 10.87 39.56
N GLY A 63 -62.76 10.52 39.01
CA GLY A 63 -61.47 11.19 39.26
C GLY A 63 -60.42 10.30 39.95
N ASP A 64 -60.72 9.03 40.18
CA ASP A 64 -59.85 8.12 40.93
C ASP A 64 -58.84 7.35 40.05
N LEU A 65 -57.69 7.02 40.63
CA LEU A 65 -56.50 6.52 39.91
C LEU A 65 -56.47 4.99 39.75
N LEU A 66 -56.48 4.52 38.49
CA LEU A 66 -56.54 3.09 38.18
C LEU A 66 -55.33 2.28 38.70
N PRO A 67 -55.53 1.12 39.37
CA PRO A 67 -54.48 0.26 39.93
C PRO A 67 -53.70 -0.53 38.86
N ARG A 68 -52.64 -1.25 39.27
CA ARG A 68 -51.81 -2.14 38.41
C ARG A 68 -51.62 -3.52 39.06
N PRO A 69 -52.12 -4.62 38.46
CA PRO A 69 -51.90 -6.00 38.95
C PRO A 69 -50.45 -6.54 38.74
N PRO A 70 -50.10 -7.69 39.36
CA PRO A 70 -48.70 -8.09 39.61
C PRO A 70 -48.10 -9.10 38.59
N ARG A 71 -46.91 -9.65 38.91
CA ARG A 71 -46.07 -10.45 38.00
C ARG A 71 -45.36 -11.62 38.72
N GLN A 72 -45.83 -12.85 38.53
CA GLN A 72 -45.25 -14.18 38.92
C GLN A 72 -46.26 -15.28 38.45
N SER A 73 -45.96 -16.58 38.28
CA SER A 73 -44.73 -17.40 38.39
C SER A 73 -44.78 -18.65 37.45
N ARG A 74 -44.11 -19.77 37.79
CA ARG A 74 -43.85 -20.98 36.94
C ARG A 74 -44.95 -22.07 37.01
N GLN A 75 -44.76 -23.14 36.22
CA GLN A 75 -45.35 -24.52 36.27
C GLN A 75 -46.76 -24.71 35.67
N GLN A 76 -47.25 -25.93 35.33
CA GLN A 76 -46.65 -27.18 34.76
C GLN A 76 -47.81 -28.17 34.42
N SER A 77 -47.60 -29.13 33.50
CA SER A 77 -48.35 -30.41 33.27
C SER A 77 -49.88 -30.43 32.95
N ASP A 78 -50.17 -30.99 31.76
CA ASP A 78 -51.04 -32.16 31.44
C ASP A 78 -52.58 -32.24 31.67
N SER A 79 -53.30 -32.55 30.57
CA SER A 79 -54.42 -33.55 30.40
C SER A 79 -55.77 -33.42 31.16
N GLU A 80 -56.97 -33.80 30.65
CA GLU A 80 -57.47 -34.27 29.31
C GLU A 80 -58.74 -33.44 28.88
N GLN A 81 -59.98 -33.85 28.49
CA GLN A 81 -60.76 -35.08 28.09
C GLN A 81 -62.10 -34.59 27.40
N HIS A 82 -63.03 -35.30 26.70
CA HIS A 82 -63.13 -36.66 26.10
C HIS A 82 -64.31 -36.74 25.05
N SER A 83 -64.13 -37.42 23.89
CA SER A 83 -65.12 -38.34 23.23
C SER A 83 -66.53 -37.85 22.73
N PRO A 84 -67.38 -38.66 22.00
CA PRO A 84 -67.34 -40.12 21.75
C PRO A 84 -67.69 -40.74 20.35
N SER A 85 -66.83 -41.68 19.89
CA SER A 85 -67.17 -43.11 19.57
C SER A 85 -67.90 -43.50 18.21
N PRO A 86 -68.19 -44.81 17.84
CA PRO A 86 -67.44 -45.49 16.74
C PRO A 86 -68.13 -46.63 15.88
N ARG A 87 -67.43 -47.20 14.86
CA ARG A 87 -67.40 -48.64 14.33
C ARG A 87 -66.68 -48.68 12.94
N LYS A 88 -65.78 -49.61 12.54
CA LYS A 88 -65.77 -51.11 12.31
C LYS A 88 -66.60 -51.58 11.08
N THR A 89 -66.18 -52.46 10.14
CA THR A 89 -64.95 -53.33 9.94
C THR A 89 -64.85 -54.01 8.53
N ARG A 90 -63.63 -54.13 7.94
CA ARG A 90 -62.92 -55.28 7.23
C ARG A 90 -63.66 -56.30 6.27
N PRO A 91 -62.99 -57.21 5.48
CA PRO A 91 -61.55 -57.37 5.08
C PRO A 91 -61.19 -57.78 3.60
N ALA A 92 -59.98 -57.38 3.16
CA ALA A 92 -58.92 -58.03 2.33
C ALA A 92 -59.11 -59.23 1.35
N ARG A 93 -58.36 -59.17 0.22
CA ARG A 93 -57.65 -60.31 -0.44
C ARG A 93 -56.24 -59.88 -0.96
N ARG A 94 -55.48 -60.73 -1.67
CA ARG A 94 -53.98 -60.77 -1.67
C ARG A 94 -53.23 -60.39 -2.98
N ASN A 95 -52.03 -59.81 -2.76
CA ASN A 95 -50.72 -59.98 -3.46
C ASN A 95 -50.33 -59.28 -4.79
N SER A 96 -49.12 -58.69 -4.74
CA SER A 96 -48.09 -58.49 -5.81
C SER A 96 -48.37 -57.44 -6.91
N THR A 97 -47.39 -56.68 -7.43
CA THR A 97 -45.90 -56.68 -7.29
C THR A 97 -45.30 -55.27 -7.05
N THR A 98 -44.00 -55.25 -6.72
CA THR A 98 -42.99 -54.15 -6.89
C THR A 98 -43.15 -52.80 -6.17
N ASP A 99 -42.14 -52.55 -5.32
CA ASP A 99 -41.39 -51.31 -5.05
C ASP A 99 -42.05 -50.11 -4.35
N GLY A 100 -41.27 -49.43 -3.51
CA GLY A 100 -41.70 -48.23 -2.77
C GLY A 100 -40.66 -47.67 -1.78
N SER A 101 -41.14 -46.75 -0.92
CA SER A 101 -40.40 -45.97 0.09
C SER A 101 -39.54 -44.78 -0.41
N GLY A 102 -39.17 -43.85 0.50
CA GLY A 102 -38.11 -42.86 0.26
C GLY A 102 -38.51 -41.38 0.10
N SER A 103 -39.26 -40.77 1.05
CA SER A 103 -39.57 -39.32 0.98
C SER A 103 -38.57 -38.42 1.73
N ARG A 104 -38.40 -37.18 1.23
CA ARG A 104 -37.80 -35.97 1.87
C ARG A 104 -36.27 -35.78 1.84
N SER A 105 -35.83 -34.95 0.89
CA SER A 105 -35.24 -33.64 1.21
C SER A 105 -35.40 -32.69 0.01
N ARG A 106 -35.43 -31.36 0.22
CA ARG A 106 -35.54 -30.36 -0.87
C ARG A 106 -34.29 -29.46 -0.90
N GLY A 107 -33.35 -29.79 -1.77
CA GLY A 107 -32.35 -28.86 -2.31
C GLY A 107 -32.86 -28.22 -3.60
N SER A 108 -32.20 -27.14 -4.05
CA SER A 108 -32.54 -26.42 -5.28
C SER A 108 -32.17 -27.22 -6.54
N ALA A 109 -33.04 -27.14 -7.56
CA ALA A 109 -32.74 -27.58 -8.93
C ALA A 109 -32.78 -26.36 -9.87
N GLN A 110 -31.86 -26.32 -10.84
CA GLN A 110 -31.71 -25.22 -11.80
C GLN A 110 -32.70 -25.33 -12.96
N LEU A 111 -33.01 -24.20 -13.60
CA LEU A 111 -33.71 -24.18 -14.90
C LEU A 111 -32.75 -24.58 -16.02
N SER A 112 -33.22 -25.34 -17.00
CA SER A 112 -32.38 -25.83 -18.11
C SER A 112 -32.20 -24.79 -19.22
N LEU A 113 -31.03 -24.84 -19.89
CA LEU A 113 -30.62 -23.89 -20.92
C LEU A 113 -31.57 -23.86 -22.13
N ASP A 114 -32.24 -24.97 -22.47
CA ASP A 114 -33.25 -25.04 -23.53
C ASP A 114 -34.49 -24.17 -23.29
N ALA A 115 -34.81 -23.85 -22.02
CA ALA A 115 -35.90 -22.93 -21.71
C ALA A 115 -35.53 -21.48 -22.06
N ILE A 116 -34.26 -21.10 -21.87
CA ILE A 116 -33.72 -19.77 -22.16
C ILE A 116 -33.58 -19.60 -23.68
N ALA A 117 -33.00 -20.59 -24.37
CA ALA A 117 -32.84 -20.60 -25.83
C ALA A 117 -34.18 -20.52 -26.61
N LYS A 118 -35.30 -20.90 -25.99
CA LYS A 118 -36.65 -20.70 -26.54
C LYS A 118 -37.25 -19.32 -26.30
N LEU A 119 -36.86 -18.60 -25.24
CA LEU A 119 -37.35 -17.25 -24.96
C LEU A 119 -36.75 -16.23 -25.94
N ASP A 120 -35.44 -16.26 -26.15
CA ASP A 120 -34.76 -15.30 -27.02
C ASP A 120 -35.16 -15.47 -28.50
N LYS A 121 -35.43 -16.71 -28.95
CA LYS A 121 -35.97 -16.97 -30.30
C LYS A 121 -37.39 -16.45 -30.53
N VAL A 122 -38.15 -16.13 -29.47
CA VAL A 122 -39.45 -15.45 -29.59
C VAL A 122 -39.27 -13.93 -29.59
N ASN A 123 -38.43 -13.40 -28.69
CA ASN A 123 -38.15 -11.97 -28.59
C ASN A 123 -37.47 -11.41 -29.84
N ALA A 124 -36.50 -12.15 -30.41
CA ALA A 124 -35.79 -11.77 -31.64
C ALA A 124 -36.70 -11.69 -32.89
N LYS A 125 -37.96 -12.12 -32.83
CA LYS A 125 -38.91 -12.11 -33.96
C LYS A 125 -39.99 -11.03 -33.89
N LYS A 126 -39.87 -10.07 -32.96
CA LYS A 126 -40.76 -8.90 -32.82
C LYS A 126 -40.06 -7.53 -32.81
N ALA A 127 -38.82 -7.45 -33.30
CA ALA A 127 -38.18 -6.18 -33.62
C ALA A 127 -38.81 -5.57 -34.90
N GLY A 128 -39.85 -4.76 -34.74
CA GLY A 128 -40.54 -4.12 -35.87
C GLY A 128 -41.49 -3.00 -35.45
N GLY A 129 -41.12 -1.76 -35.77
CA GLY A 129 -41.94 -0.56 -35.56
C GLY A 129 -41.61 0.22 -34.28
N TRP A 130 -41.32 1.52 -34.44
CA TRP A 130 -41.37 2.47 -33.32
C TRP A 130 -42.85 2.79 -33.02
N GLY A 131 -43.26 2.65 -31.76
CA GLY A 131 -44.63 2.92 -31.32
C GLY A 131 -44.64 3.52 -29.92
N GLN A 132 -45.20 4.72 -29.80
CA GLN A 132 -45.38 5.43 -28.54
C GLN A 132 -46.54 4.82 -27.76
N TYR A 133 -46.34 4.48 -26.48
CA TYR A 133 -47.42 4.07 -25.59
C TYR A 133 -47.30 4.73 -24.21
N ASP A 134 -48.46 5.14 -23.70
CA ASP A 134 -48.61 5.74 -22.38
C ASP A 134 -48.64 4.66 -21.28
N TYR A 135 -48.19 4.99 -20.06
CA TYR A 135 -48.19 4.04 -18.94
C TYR A 135 -49.36 4.28 -18.00
N ASP A 136 -50.19 3.26 -17.85
CA ASP A 136 -51.41 3.31 -17.05
C ASP A 136 -51.12 3.72 -15.59
N ASP A 137 -51.78 4.79 -15.10
CA ASP A 137 -51.38 5.44 -13.84
C ASP A 137 -51.67 4.57 -12.61
N GLU A 138 -52.50 3.52 -12.74
CA GLU A 138 -52.65 2.49 -11.71
C GLU A 138 -51.36 1.66 -11.50
N TYR A 139 -50.65 1.30 -12.59
CA TYR A 139 -49.37 0.59 -12.51
C TYR A 139 -48.32 1.46 -11.80
N LEU A 140 -48.23 2.74 -12.15
CA LEU A 140 -47.31 3.69 -11.51
C LEU A 140 -47.66 3.95 -10.03
N ARG A 141 -48.91 3.79 -9.62
CA ARG A 141 -49.31 3.83 -8.20
C ARG A 141 -48.91 2.54 -7.47
N GLU A 142 -49.04 1.37 -8.10
CA GLU A 142 -48.64 0.12 -7.43
C GLU A 142 -47.12 -0.04 -7.29
N VAL A 143 -46.34 0.38 -8.29
CA VAL A 143 -44.86 0.44 -8.20
C VAL A 143 -44.44 1.31 -7.01
N ARG A 144 -44.93 2.56 -6.95
CA ARG A 144 -44.66 3.48 -5.82
C ARG A 144 -45.12 2.92 -4.46
N ARG A 145 -46.16 2.08 -4.43
CA ARG A 145 -46.63 1.37 -3.21
C ARG A 145 -45.69 0.22 -2.82
N LYS A 146 -45.14 -0.52 -3.79
CA LYS A 146 -44.16 -1.59 -3.56
C LYS A 146 -42.83 -1.03 -3.08
N GLU A 147 -42.31 0.01 -3.73
CA GLU A 147 -41.10 0.75 -3.31
C GLU A 147 -41.22 1.28 -1.87
N LYS A 148 -42.34 1.95 -1.54
CA LYS A 148 -42.61 2.48 -0.19
C LYS A 148 -42.72 1.40 0.89
N ASN A 149 -43.03 0.15 0.51
CA ASN A 149 -43.03 -0.99 1.42
C ASN A 149 -41.64 -1.65 1.53
N LEU A 150 -40.87 -1.70 0.45
CA LEU A 150 -39.48 -2.17 0.45
C LEU A 150 -38.59 -1.26 1.32
N GLU A 151 -38.70 0.07 1.18
CA GLU A 151 -37.94 1.02 2.01
C GLU A 151 -38.34 0.95 3.48
N LYS A 152 -39.62 0.69 3.80
CA LYS A 152 -40.06 0.37 5.16
C LYS A 152 -39.47 -0.93 5.70
N GLY A 153 -39.22 -1.92 4.83
CA GLY A 153 -38.46 -3.13 5.16
C GLY A 153 -37.02 -2.79 5.51
N ARG A 154 -36.31 -2.15 4.58
CA ARG A 154 -34.90 -1.74 4.73
C ARG A 154 -34.65 -0.92 6.01
N VAL A 155 -35.48 0.09 6.29
CA VAL A 155 -35.37 0.92 7.51
C VAL A 155 -35.71 0.14 8.79
N LYS A 156 -36.52 -0.93 8.72
CA LYS A 156 -36.79 -1.82 9.86
C LYS A 156 -35.62 -2.78 10.13
N GLU A 157 -34.97 -3.24 9.07
CA GLU A 157 -33.80 -4.13 9.10
C GLU A 157 -32.55 -3.40 9.60
N GLU A 158 -32.25 -2.23 9.05
CA GLU A 158 -31.17 -1.33 9.51
C GLU A 158 -31.30 -0.97 11.01
N ARG A 159 -32.55 -0.87 11.51
CA ARG A 159 -32.86 -0.66 12.95
C ARG A 159 -32.77 -1.93 13.80
N ALA A 160 -32.83 -3.11 13.19
CA ALA A 160 -32.58 -4.38 13.87
C ALA A 160 -31.07 -4.62 14.00
N GLU A 161 -30.30 -4.37 12.94
CA GLU A 161 -28.83 -4.45 12.93
C GLU A 161 -28.21 -3.49 13.94
N LYS A 162 -28.58 -2.19 13.91
CA LYS A 162 -28.13 -1.19 14.90
C LYS A 162 -28.55 -1.47 16.35
N LYS A 163 -29.40 -2.48 16.56
CA LYS A 163 -29.80 -3.00 17.88
C LYS A 163 -29.15 -4.35 18.23
N LYS A 164 -28.61 -5.06 17.23
CA LYS A 164 -27.72 -6.22 17.37
C LYS A 164 -26.29 -5.75 17.69
N GLU A 165 -25.74 -4.84 16.89
CA GLU A 165 -24.43 -4.20 17.11
C GLU A 165 -24.27 -3.71 18.55
N LYS A 166 -25.22 -2.89 19.04
CA LYS A 166 -25.18 -2.35 20.41
C LYS A 166 -25.27 -3.41 21.52
N ARG A 167 -25.82 -4.60 21.23
CA ARG A 167 -25.81 -5.73 22.18
C ARG A 167 -24.49 -6.49 22.13
N GLU A 168 -23.89 -6.60 20.96
CA GLU A 168 -22.58 -7.21 20.77
C GLU A 168 -21.48 -6.33 21.38
N GLU A 169 -21.55 -5.01 21.21
CA GLU A 169 -20.74 -4.00 21.91
C GLU A 169 -20.90 -4.06 23.43
N GLU A 170 -22.12 -4.09 23.96
CA GLU A 170 -22.37 -4.18 25.41
C GLU A 170 -21.86 -5.51 26.00
N ASN A 171 -22.03 -6.63 25.28
CA ASN A 171 -21.47 -7.92 25.67
C ASN A 171 -19.93 -7.91 25.66
N HIS A 172 -19.32 -7.32 24.63
CA HIS A 172 -17.86 -7.26 24.52
C HIS A 172 -17.24 -6.39 25.63
N ARG A 173 -17.92 -5.30 26.02
CA ARG A 173 -17.48 -4.48 27.16
C ARG A 173 -17.54 -5.26 28.48
N ARG A 174 -18.62 -6.04 28.71
CA ARG A 174 -18.77 -6.91 29.89
C ARG A 174 -17.73 -8.03 29.94
N ALA A 175 -17.32 -8.58 28.79
CA ALA A 175 -16.22 -9.54 28.71
C ALA A 175 -14.89 -8.91 29.12
N ASN A 176 -14.58 -7.72 28.60
CA ASN A 176 -13.36 -6.98 28.95
C ASN A 176 -13.34 -6.58 30.44
N GLU A 177 -14.48 -6.18 31.01
CA GLU A 177 -14.65 -5.90 32.45
C GLU A 177 -14.37 -7.16 33.31
N SER A 178 -14.80 -8.34 32.86
CA SER A 178 -14.52 -9.63 33.51
C SER A 178 -13.03 -10.00 33.48
N ASP A 179 -12.40 -9.91 32.31
CA ASP A 179 -10.99 -10.29 32.15
C ASP A 179 -10.04 -9.36 32.91
N ALA A 180 -10.37 -8.07 33.03
CA ALA A 180 -9.66 -7.12 33.88
C ALA A 180 -9.69 -7.54 35.36
N ALA A 181 -10.86 -7.94 35.88
CA ALA A 181 -10.99 -8.42 37.26
C ALA A 181 -10.20 -9.73 37.51
N ILE A 182 -10.21 -10.66 36.56
CA ILE A 182 -9.42 -11.90 36.61
C ILE A 182 -7.91 -11.60 36.61
N LEU A 183 -7.46 -10.60 35.84
CA LEU A 183 -6.07 -10.15 35.84
C LEU A 183 -5.66 -9.49 37.16
N GLU A 184 -6.53 -8.66 37.76
CA GLU A 184 -6.27 -8.05 39.06
C GLU A 184 -6.17 -9.09 40.18
N GLU A 185 -7.06 -10.09 40.22
CA GLU A 185 -6.98 -11.15 41.23
C GLU A 185 -5.69 -11.99 41.10
N LYS A 186 -5.30 -12.32 39.86
CA LYS A 186 -4.02 -12.99 39.56
C LYS A 186 -2.82 -12.12 39.98
N ALA A 187 -2.88 -10.81 39.78
CA ALA A 187 -1.85 -9.88 40.25
C ALA A 187 -1.80 -9.79 41.79
N ARG A 188 -2.95 -9.84 42.48
CA ARG A 188 -3.03 -9.86 43.95
C ARG A 188 -2.41 -11.13 44.53
N LYS A 189 -2.75 -12.30 43.98
CA LYS A 189 -2.15 -13.59 44.37
C LYS A 189 -0.62 -13.59 44.22
N ARG A 190 -0.11 -13.15 43.06
CA ARG A 190 1.34 -13.00 42.80
C ARG A 190 2.05 -12.02 43.76
N ARG A 191 1.37 -10.97 44.22
CA ARG A 191 1.92 -10.04 45.24
C ARG A 191 1.97 -10.69 46.61
N GLU A 192 0.97 -11.50 46.98
CA GLU A 192 0.93 -12.20 48.26
C GLU A 192 1.95 -13.35 48.33
N GLU A 193 2.11 -14.12 47.25
CA GLU A 193 3.17 -15.12 47.09
C GLU A 193 4.56 -14.50 47.25
N ARG A 194 4.83 -13.36 46.59
CA ARG A 194 6.09 -12.61 46.75
C ARG A 194 6.29 -12.02 48.14
N ARG A 195 5.22 -11.78 48.91
CA ARG A 195 5.33 -11.37 50.32
C ARG A 195 5.72 -12.57 51.19
N LYS A 196 5.00 -13.68 51.08
CA LYS A 196 5.29 -14.92 51.82
C LYS A 196 6.72 -15.44 51.55
N ALA A 197 7.17 -15.40 50.29
CA ALA A 197 8.54 -15.77 49.91
C ALA A 197 9.64 -14.83 50.46
N ARG A 198 9.30 -13.59 50.84
CA ARG A 198 10.22 -12.67 51.55
C ARG A 198 10.18 -12.91 53.06
N GLU A 199 9.01 -13.19 53.62
CA GLU A 199 8.82 -13.49 55.04
C GLU A 199 9.40 -14.85 55.45
N SER A 200 9.55 -15.79 54.51
CA SER A 200 10.24 -17.08 54.73
C SER A 200 11.77 -17.02 54.58
N ALA A 201 12.35 -15.89 54.18
CA ALA A 201 13.79 -15.77 53.96
C ALA A 201 14.51 -15.43 55.28
N LYS A 202 15.14 -16.43 55.92
CA LYS A 202 16.04 -16.19 57.06
C LYS A 202 17.20 -15.25 56.66
N PRO A 203 17.66 -14.36 57.56
CA PRO A 203 18.88 -13.60 57.33
C PRO A 203 20.08 -14.55 57.20
N LYS A 204 20.93 -14.30 56.21
CA LYS A 204 22.26 -14.90 56.11
C LYS A 204 23.25 -14.11 56.98
N THR A 205 24.24 -14.81 57.54
CA THR A 205 25.31 -14.23 58.37
C THR A 205 26.33 -13.46 57.53
N ASP A 206 27.05 -12.53 58.16
CA ASP A 206 27.92 -11.55 57.49
C ASP A 206 29.15 -12.13 56.75
N GLU A 207 29.44 -13.42 56.96
CA GLU A 207 30.63 -14.11 56.46
C GLU A 207 30.69 -14.29 54.93
N GLU A 208 29.55 -14.20 54.23
CA GLU A 208 29.53 -14.23 52.75
C GLU A 208 29.89 -12.87 52.09
N LEU A 209 29.92 -11.76 52.83
CA LEU A 209 30.06 -10.43 52.23
C LEU A 209 31.52 -10.02 51.93
N GLU A 210 32.51 -10.52 52.70
CA GLU A 210 33.91 -10.11 52.54
C GLU A 210 34.58 -10.68 51.29
N LYS A 211 34.21 -11.89 50.84
CA LYS A 211 34.83 -12.61 49.71
C LYS A 211 34.67 -11.95 48.32
N ARG A 212 34.10 -10.74 48.24
CA ARG A 212 33.97 -9.96 46.99
C ARG A 212 34.63 -8.57 47.00
N ARG A 213 35.40 -8.20 48.02
CA ARG A 213 36.15 -6.91 48.07
C ARG A 213 37.64 -7.01 47.71
N GLY A 214 38.09 -8.14 47.16
CA GLY A 214 39.50 -8.43 46.88
C GLY A 214 39.95 -8.37 45.42
N ALA A 215 39.60 -7.33 44.64
CA ALA A 215 40.13 -7.17 43.27
C ALA A 215 40.23 -5.71 42.78
N ARG A 216 41.48 -5.22 42.69
CA ARG A 216 41.97 -4.04 41.94
C ARG A 216 41.39 -2.64 42.25
N THR A 217 42.20 -1.90 43.01
CA THR A 217 42.26 -0.43 43.07
C THR A 217 43.06 0.16 41.88
N ARG A 218 43.15 1.52 41.84
CA ARG A 218 43.77 2.45 40.87
C ARG A 218 42.75 3.12 39.93
N THR A 219 42.59 4.44 39.93
CA THR A 219 43.19 5.50 40.78
C THR A 219 42.17 6.62 40.99
N ASP A 220 42.18 7.23 42.17
CA ASP A 220 41.34 8.37 42.52
C ASP A 220 41.91 9.69 41.97
N ASP A 221 41.08 10.45 41.26
CA ASP A 221 41.19 11.91 41.10
C ASP A 221 39.89 12.45 40.46
N GLU A 222 38.93 12.92 41.29
CA GLU A 222 37.87 13.93 40.96
C GLU A 222 36.73 14.06 42.00
N LEU A 223 36.66 13.22 43.05
CA LEU A 223 35.45 13.15 43.91
C LEU A 223 35.43 14.03 45.19
N GLU A 224 36.45 14.86 45.45
CA GLU A 224 36.48 15.78 46.60
C GLU A 224 35.85 17.16 46.31
N LYS A 225 34.58 17.18 45.88
CA LYS A 225 33.86 18.46 45.64
C LYS A 225 32.37 18.51 46.00
N ARG A 226 31.83 17.51 46.73
CA ARG A 226 30.41 17.44 47.13
C ARG A 226 30.16 16.93 48.56
N ARG A 227 30.80 17.54 49.57
CA ARG A 227 30.48 17.36 51.01
C ARG A 227 30.22 18.69 51.73
N SER A 228 29.05 19.29 51.52
CA SER A 228 28.63 20.49 52.27
C SER A 228 27.10 20.75 52.25
N ALA A 229 26.32 19.99 53.02
CA ALA A 229 24.96 20.36 53.43
C ALA A 229 24.56 19.66 54.75
N ARG A 230 23.78 20.33 55.60
CA ARG A 230 23.31 19.82 56.91
C ARG A 230 22.01 18.99 56.81
N PRO A 231 21.70 18.10 57.78
CA PRO A 231 20.46 17.34 57.83
C PRO A 231 19.22 18.20 58.17
N ARG A 232 18.03 17.60 58.00
CA ARG A 232 16.73 18.11 58.45
C ARG A 232 16.05 17.10 59.39
N THR A 233 15.09 17.57 60.18
CA THR A 233 14.43 16.88 61.29
C THR A 233 13.14 16.13 60.88
N ASP A 234 12.65 15.25 61.77
CA ASP A 234 11.71 14.16 61.46
C ASP A 234 10.25 14.54 61.11
N ASP A 235 9.84 15.81 61.24
CA ASP A 235 8.46 16.27 60.98
C ASP A 235 7.95 16.00 59.54
N GLU A 236 8.84 15.82 58.55
CA GLU A 236 8.44 15.48 57.18
C GLU A 236 8.00 14.00 57.02
N LEU A 237 8.28 13.11 57.97
CA LEU A 237 7.99 11.68 57.82
C LEU A 237 6.50 11.33 58.05
N GLU A 238 5.84 11.99 59.01
CA GLU A 238 4.50 11.57 59.45
C GLU A 238 3.40 11.95 58.44
N LYS A 239 3.51 13.13 57.80
CA LYS A 239 2.57 13.58 56.76
C LYS A 239 2.49 12.67 55.52
N ARG A 240 3.41 11.71 55.35
CA ARG A 240 3.38 10.74 54.24
C ARG A 240 2.61 9.45 54.54
N ARG A 241 2.16 9.19 55.77
CA ARG A 241 1.48 7.93 56.13
C ARG A 241 -0.04 7.89 55.89
N SER A 242 -0.68 8.99 55.53
CA SER A 242 -2.15 9.12 55.46
C SER A 242 -2.77 9.21 54.05
N ALA A 243 -1.96 9.15 52.99
CA ALA A 243 -2.46 9.28 51.61
C ALA A 243 -2.92 7.93 51.00
N ARG A 244 -4.22 7.77 50.74
CA ARG A 244 -4.75 6.71 49.86
C ARG A 244 -4.43 7.01 48.39
N PRO A 245 -4.23 5.99 47.53
CA PRO A 245 -4.17 6.18 46.08
C PRO A 245 -5.52 6.67 45.53
N ARG A 246 -5.46 7.51 44.49
CA ARG A 246 -6.59 8.01 43.71
C ARG A 246 -6.55 7.40 42.31
N THR A 247 -7.70 7.25 41.67
CA THR A 247 -7.84 6.68 40.32
C THR A 247 -7.66 7.75 39.23
N ASP A 248 -7.28 7.31 38.02
CA ASP A 248 -6.83 8.21 36.95
C ASP A 248 -7.91 9.19 36.44
N ASP A 249 -9.20 8.86 36.59
CA ASP A 249 -10.36 9.75 36.34
C ASP A 249 -10.28 11.12 37.05
N GLU A 250 -9.57 11.21 38.19
CA GLU A 250 -9.35 12.50 38.86
C GLU A 250 -8.23 13.34 38.23
N GLN A 251 -7.31 12.76 37.46
CA GLN A 251 -6.26 13.51 36.75
C GLN A 251 -6.77 14.12 35.45
N GLU A 252 -7.65 13.44 34.71
CA GLU A 252 -8.11 13.93 33.40
C GLU A 252 -8.89 15.24 33.50
N LYS A 253 -9.67 15.42 34.58
CA LYS A 253 -10.39 16.68 34.88
C LYS A 253 -9.50 17.90 35.19
N LYS A 254 -8.18 17.76 35.20
CA LYS A 254 -7.22 18.88 35.32
C LYS A 254 -6.48 19.25 34.02
N ARG A 255 -6.98 18.79 32.86
CA ARG A 255 -6.49 19.22 31.53
C ARG A 255 -7.41 20.21 30.80
N SER A 256 -8.36 20.82 31.50
CA SER A 256 -9.01 22.07 31.05
C SER A 256 -8.06 23.27 31.17
N ALA A 257 -8.35 24.35 30.44
CA ALA A 257 -7.42 25.45 30.25
C ALA A 257 -7.12 26.26 31.53
N HIS A 258 -5.84 26.63 31.71
CA HIS A 258 -5.44 27.73 32.60
C HIS A 258 -6.22 28.99 32.26
N THR A 259 -6.78 29.66 33.28
CA THR A 259 -7.41 30.98 33.16
C THR A 259 -6.36 32.03 32.73
N GLU A 260 -6.80 33.17 32.20
CA GLU A 260 -5.87 34.25 31.85
C GLU A 260 -5.11 34.75 33.09
N ASP A 261 -5.75 34.84 34.25
CA ASP A 261 -5.13 35.22 35.52
C ASP A 261 -3.96 34.29 35.91
N GLU A 262 -4.10 32.96 35.76
CA GLU A 262 -3.01 32.00 36.01
C GLU A 262 -1.85 32.12 34.99
N ARG A 263 -2.15 32.60 33.77
CA ARG A 263 -1.12 32.87 32.73
C ARG A 263 -0.39 34.17 33.02
N GLU A 264 -1.12 35.21 33.43
CA GLU A 264 -0.55 36.51 33.79
C GLU A 264 0.30 36.42 35.05
N GLU A 265 -0.14 35.71 36.10
CA GLU A 265 0.67 35.51 37.31
C GLU A 265 1.97 34.74 37.01
N ARG A 266 1.91 33.73 36.11
CA ARG A 266 3.11 33.03 35.61
C ARG A 266 4.01 33.92 34.76
N ARG A 267 3.43 34.80 33.94
CA ARG A 267 4.16 35.75 33.10
C ARG A 267 4.91 36.77 33.96
N LEU A 268 4.24 37.38 34.94
CA LEU A 268 4.84 38.29 35.92
C LEU A 268 5.96 37.60 36.72
N LYS A 269 5.76 36.35 37.17
CA LYS A 269 6.82 35.54 37.82
C LYS A 269 7.98 35.16 36.89
N TYR A 270 7.83 35.27 35.57
CA TYR A 270 8.91 35.04 34.60
C TYR A 270 9.66 36.34 34.29
N GLU A 271 8.94 37.43 34.05
CA GLU A 271 9.47 38.77 33.78
C GLU A 271 10.18 39.36 35.02
N ALA A 272 9.74 39.01 36.23
CA ALA A 272 10.45 39.35 37.48
C ALA A 272 11.69 38.48 37.78
N LYS A 273 12.00 37.47 36.96
CA LYS A 273 13.09 36.49 37.21
C LYS A 273 14.23 36.53 36.19
N TYR A 274 14.04 37.20 35.05
CA TYR A 274 15.05 37.32 34.00
C TYR A 274 15.00 38.74 33.43
N THR A 275 16.16 39.33 33.18
CA THR A 275 16.23 40.64 32.49
C THR A 275 15.69 40.53 31.05
N PRO A 276 15.23 41.64 30.43
CA PRO A 276 14.77 41.62 29.05
C PRO A 276 15.79 41.01 28.06
N SER A 277 17.09 41.28 28.29
CA SER A 277 18.20 40.71 27.52
C SER A 277 18.25 39.17 27.61
N GLU A 278 18.21 38.61 28.82
CA GLU A 278 18.18 37.15 29.03
C GLU A 278 16.91 36.51 28.49
N ILE A 279 15.77 37.20 28.52
CA ILE A 279 14.51 36.73 27.95
C ILE A 279 14.65 36.61 26.43
N ASP A 280 15.22 37.61 25.75
CA ASP A 280 15.35 37.62 24.29
C ASP A 280 16.45 36.67 23.80
N GLU A 281 17.60 36.60 24.46
CA GLU A 281 18.65 35.59 24.17
C GLU A 281 18.11 34.14 24.29
N LYS A 282 17.15 33.93 25.21
CA LYS A 282 16.48 32.64 25.46
C LYS A 282 15.31 32.39 24.50
N LYS A 283 14.68 33.42 23.94
CA LYS A 283 13.80 33.30 22.75
C LYS A 283 14.64 32.93 21.51
N GLU A 284 15.80 33.54 21.34
CA GLU A 284 16.64 33.34 20.15
C GLU A 284 17.28 31.96 20.12
N ARG A 285 17.82 31.47 21.25
CA ARG A 285 18.20 30.04 21.37
C ARG A 285 17.04 29.10 21.04
N ARG A 286 15.80 29.41 21.45
CA ARG A 286 14.61 28.58 21.13
C ARG A 286 14.23 28.65 19.65
N ARG A 287 14.42 29.80 18.98
CA ARG A 287 14.26 29.94 17.53
C ARG A 287 15.30 29.09 16.79
N GLN A 288 16.57 29.25 17.12
CA GLN A 288 17.67 28.48 16.54
C GLN A 288 17.52 26.97 16.79
N GLU A 289 17.12 26.56 18.00
CA GLU A 289 16.86 25.14 18.29
C GLU A 289 15.63 24.61 17.53
N LYS A 290 14.54 25.39 17.43
CA LYS A 290 13.37 25.01 16.61
C LYS A 290 13.73 24.92 15.13
N GLN A 291 14.54 25.84 14.61
CA GLN A 291 15.02 25.86 13.23
C GLN A 291 15.93 24.66 12.94
N ARG A 292 16.90 24.35 13.81
CA ARG A 292 17.76 23.16 13.68
C ARG A 292 16.95 21.85 13.78
N ARG A 293 15.88 21.82 14.60
CA ARG A 293 14.91 20.71 14.64
C ARG A 293 14.05 20.62 13.36
N MET A 294 13.72 21.74 12.73
CA MET A 294 13.02 21.78 11.42
C MET A 294 13.93 21.28 10.30
N GLU A 295 15.19 21.71 10.26
CA GLU A 295 16.22 21.22 9.33
C GLU A 295 16.49 19.72 9.50
N GLN A 296 16.52 19.22 10.74
CA GLN A 296 16.58 17.78 11.02
C GLN A 296 15.30 17.03 10.61
N LYS A 297 14.11 17.65 10.71
CA LYS A 297 12.87 17.07 10.18
C LYS A 297 12.85 17.02 8.65
N LYS A 298 13.30 18.08 7.95
CA LYS A 298 13.45 18.10 6.49
C LYS A 298 14.52 17.14 5.95
N ARG A 299 15.29 16.48 6.83
CA ARG A 299 16.20 15.38 6.51
C ARG A 299 15.63 13.98 6.81
N ARG A 300 14.36 13.86 7.22
CA ARG A 300 13.68 12.55 7.24
C ARG A 300 13.26 12.18 5.82
N VAL A 301 14.03 11.27 5.22
CA VAL A 301 13.64 10.58 3.98
C VAL A 301 12.37 9.78 4.24
N ILE A 302 11.32 10.07 3.49
CA ILE A 302 10.05 9.35 3.47
C ILE A 302 9.80 8.93 2.02
N SER A 303 10.11 7.68 1.69
CA SER A 303 9.36 6.93 0.67
C SER A 303 7.98 6.63 1.25
N GLY A 304 6.90 6.83 0.48
CA GLY A 304 5.57 6.97 1.07
C GLY A 304 4.50 7.42 0.07
N PRO A 305 3.52 6.55 -0.27
CA PRO A 305 2.52 6.83 -1.31
C PRO A 305 1.71 8.12 -1.15
N LEU A 306 1.55 8.67 0.05
CA LEU A 306 0.90 9.99 0.24
C LEU A 306 1.68 11.15 -0.40
N ALA A 307 3.00 11.02 -0.58
CA ALA A 307 3.83 11.99 -1.31
C ALA A 307 3.95 11.66 -2.80
N GLU A 308 3.72 10.40 -3.18
CA GLU A 308 3.70 9.95 -4.58
C GLU A 308 2.36 10.26 -5.26
N GLU A 309 1.28 10.32 -4.48
CA GLU A 309 -0.05 10.83 -4.87
C GLU A 309 -0.19 12.36 -4.73
N GLY A 310 0.84 13.07 -4.27
CA GLY A 310 1.04 14.50 -4.56
C GLY A 310 -0.07 15.46 -4.08
N GLY A 311 -0.42 15.46 -2.80
CA GLY A 311 -1.54 16.27 -2.32
C GLY A 311 -1.63 16.58 -0.81
N VAL A 312 -0.55 17.02 -0.16
CA VAL A 312 -0.62 17.57 1.21
C VAL A 312 0.36 18.73 1.41
N ASP A 313 -0.10 19.85 1.96
CA ASP A 313 0.76 20.93 2.48
C ASP A 313 1.13 20.65 3.96
N ASP A 314 2.34 21.05 4.39
CA ASP A 314 2.96 20.65 5.68
C ASP A 314 2.04 20.99 6.89
N ASP A 315 1.34 22.12 6.81
CA ASP A 315 0.38 22.59 7.83
C ASP A 315 -0.97 21.85 7.78
N GLU A 316 -1.42 21.36 6.61
CA GLU A 316 -2.68 20.61 6.48
C GLU A 316 -2.54 19.18 7.06
N TYR A 317 -1.36 18.55 6.94
CA TYR A 317 -1.12 17.25 7.58
C TYR A 317 -1.21 17.33 9.12
N GLN A 318 -0.72 18.42 9.72
CA GLN A 318 -0.91 18.70 11.15
C GLN A 318 -2.39 18.93 11.47
N TYR A 319 -3.09 19.77 10.69
CA TYR A 319 -4.49 20.13 10.92
C TYR A 319 -5.46 18.94 10.80
N MET A 320 -5.25 18.07 9.82
CA MET A 320 -6.04 16.86 9.59
C MET A 320 -5.92 15.84 10.74
N MET A 321 -4.73 15.70 11.33
CA MET A 321 -4.51 14.87 12.52
C MET A 321 -5.17 15.45 13.78
N GLU A 322 -5.26 16.78 13.90
CA GLU A 322 -5.77 17.45 15.11
C GLU A 322 -7.31 17.63 15.13
N LYS A 323 -8.02 17.32 14.03
CA LYS A 323 -9.49 17.45 13.92
C LYS A 323 -10.25 16.22 13.40
N ARG A 324 -10.12 15.07 14.06
CA ARG A 324 -11.16 14.02 14.02
C ARG A 324 -12.37 14.39 14.90
N GLY A 325 -13.18 15.34 14.40
CA GLY A 325 -14.48 15.72 14.97
C GLY A 325 -15.46 16.11 13.84
N GLY A 326 -16.60 15.42 13.76
CA GLY A 326 -17.44 15.43 12.55
C GLY A 326 -18.27 16.71 12.32
N GLY A 327 -18.54 16.98 11.03
CA GLY A 327 -19.47 18.00 10.55
C GLY A 327 -20.17 17.54 9.26
N ALA A 328 -21.42 17.97 9.05
CA ALA A 328 -22.26 17.52 7.93
C ALA A 328 -22.07 18.38 6.66
N PRO A 329 -22.30 17.84 5.45
CA PRO A 329 -22.12 18.57 4.19
C PRO A 329 -23.22 19.60 3.93
N THR A 330 -22.86 20.70 3.24
CA THR A 330 -23.79 21.74 2.79
C THR A 330 -24.45 21.38 1.46
N VAL A 331 -25.70 21.81 1.27
CA VAL A 331 -26.53 21.47 0.10
C VAL A 331 -26.66 22.67 -0.85
N TYR A 332 -26.24 22.49 -2.11
CA TYR A 332 -26.54 23.46 -3.18
C TYR A 332 -27.96 23.29 -3.72
N SER A 333 -28.65 24.39 -4.05
CA SER A 333 -30.03 24.33 -4.53
C SER A 333 -30.14 23.85 -5.98
N SER A 334 -31.24 23.17 -6.29
CA SER A 334 -31.51 22.52 -7.59
C SER A 334 -31.50 23.47 -8.78
N GLU A 335 -31.92 24.73 -8.59
CA GLU A 335 -31.99 25.74 -9.66
C GLU A 335 -30.61 26.14 -10.23
N GLN A 336 -29.57 26.17 -9.38
CA GLN A 336 -28.23 26.57 -9.81
C GLN A 336 -27.59 25.53 -10.77
N LEU A 337 -27.89 24.25 -10.56
CA LEU A 337 -27.43 23.16 -11.43
C LEU A 337 -28.13 23.13 -12.79
N ALA A 338 -29.39 23.56 -12.85
CA ALA A 338 -30.18 23.58 -14.09
C ALA A 338 -29.62 24.56 -15.13
N LYS A 339 -29.31 25.80 -14.72
CA LYS A 339 -28.83 26.86 -15.63
C LYS A 339 -27.47 26.51 -16.27
N ARG A 340 -26.53 25.93 -15.51
CA ARG A 340 -25.22 25.48 -16.03
C ARG A 340 -25.33 24.32 -17.03
N LYS A 341 -26.28 23.39 -16.85
CA LYS A 341 -26.50 22.28 -17.81
C LYS A 341 -27.01 22.75 -19.18
N LYS A 342 -27.82 23.81 -19.24
CA LYS A 342 -28.36 24.34 -20.51
C LYS A 342 -27.26 24.98 -21.39
N TRP A 343 -26.38 25.79 -20.79
CA TRP A 343 -25.26 26.43 -21.50
C TRP A 343 -24.23 25.41 -22.02
N LYS A 344 -23.84 24.40 -21.22
CA LYS A 344 -22.91 23.36 -21.69
C LYS A 344 -23.42 22.60 -22.94
N ARG A 345 -24.73 22.33 -23.04
CA ARG A 345 -25.31 21.65 -24.22
C ARG A 345 -25.21 22.49 -25.49
N ILE A 346 -25.44 23.80 -25.42
CA ILE A 346 -25.33 24.70 -26.58
C ILE A 346 -23.88 24.76 -27.09
N ALA A 347 -22.91 24.92 -26.19
CA ALA A 347 -21.49 24.95 -26.54
C ALA A 347 -21.01 23.65 -27.22
N ILE A 348 -21.47 22.48 -26.74
CA ILE A 348 -21.14 21.18 -27.34
C ILE A 348 -21.67 21.09 -28.78
N ILE A 349 -22.92 21.49 -29.04
CA ILE A 349 -23.53 21.41 -30.38
C ILE A 349 -22.75 22.27 -31.39
N VAL A 350 -22.38 23.50 -31.02
CA VAL A 350 -21.58 24.39 -31.89
C VAL A 350 -20.21 23.80 -32.18
N ALA A 351 -19.52 23.24 -31.17
CA ALA A 351 -18.23 22.57 -31.35
C ALA A 351 -18.34 21.34 -32.27
N SER A 352 -19.39 20.52 -32.12
CA SER A 352 -19.63 19.35 -32.98
C SER A 352 -19.82 19.71 -34.46
N ILE A 353 -20.52 20.81 -34.76
CA ILE A 353 -20.75 21.26 -36.14
C ILE A 353 -19.42 21.74 -36.79
N LEU A 354 -18.60 22.49 -36.04
CA LEU A 354 -17.29 22.95 -36.53
C LEU A 354 -16.33 21.78 -36.77
N ILE A 355 -16.32 20.78 -35.89
CA ILE A 355 -15.53 19.55 -36.06
C ILE A 355 -16.01 18.75 -37.29
N LEU A 356 -17.32 18.66 -37.52
CA LEU A 356 -17.86 17.95 -38.70
C LEU A 356 -17.40 18.60 -40.02
N LEU A 357 -17.46 19.93 -40.09
CA LEU A 357 -16.98 20.70 -41.25
C LEU A 357 -15.47 20.56 -41.46
N ALA A 358 -14.68 20.55 -40.37
CA ALA A 358 -13.24 20.34 -40.42
C ALA A 358 -12.82 18.92 -40.86
N ILE A 359 -13.70 17.91 -40.72
CA ILE A 359 -13.47 16.54 -41.18
C ILE A 359 -13.89 16.33 -42.64
N ILE A 360 -14.99 16.97 -43.09
CA ILE A 360 -15.52 16.77 -44.45
C ILE A 360 -14.57 17.37 -45.52
N ILE A 361 -13.96 18.53 -45.24
CA ILE A 361 -13.13 19.24 -46.23
C ILE A 361 -11.85 18.46 -46.62
N PRO A 362 -11.04 17.88 -45.70
CA PRO A 362 -9.87 17.09 -46.07
C PRO A 362 -10.20 15.75 -46.75
N VAL A 363 -11.28 15.09 -46.32
CA VAL A 363 -11.65 13.75 -46.82
C VAL A 363 -12.02 13.76 -48.31
N ALA A 364 -12.58 14.87 -48.81
CA ALA A 364 -12.87 15.04 -50.24
C ALA A 364 -11.60 15.17 -51.13
N VAL A 365 -10.44 15.49 -50.54
CA VAL A 365 -9.18 15.74 -51.28
C VAL A 365 -8.23 14.55 -51.23
N MET A 366 -8.30 13.71 -50.18
CA MET A 366 -7.29 12.67 -49.92
C MET A 366 -7.60 11.28 -50.51
N MET A 367 -8.53 11.17 -51.47
CA MET A 367 -8.81 9.93 -52.21
C MET A 367 -8.26 9.93 -53.64
N SER A 368 -7.02 10.40 -53.84
CA SER A 368 -6.32 10.24 -55.12
C SER A 368 -4.78 10.19 -54.98
N ASN A 369 -4.25 9.03 -54.57
CA ASN A 369 -3.13 8.31 -55.23
C ASN A 369 -2.64 7.13 -54.38
N LYS A 370 -1.99 6.15 -55.04
CA LYS A 370 -1.56 4.87 -54.46
C LYS A 370 -0.30 4.34 -55.15
N SER A 371 0.83 4.22 -54.45
CA SER A 371 1.85 3.19 -54.74
C SER A 371 2.98 3.12 -53.68
N ASN A 372 3.41 1.88 -53.44
CA ASN A 372 4.76 1.37 -53.14
C ASN A 372 5.74 2.14 -52.22
N GLY A 373 6.09 1.47 -51.11
CA GLY A 373 7.41 0.81 -51.03
C GLY A 373 8.53 1.56 -50.31
N GLY A 374 8.98 0.99 -49.18
CA GLY A 374 10.22 1.37 -48.49
C GLY A 374 10.40 0.52 -47.23
N ASP A 375 11.47 -0.27 -47.17
CA ASP A 375 11.86 -1.02 -45.98
C ASP A 375 12.26 -0.08 -44.84
N ASN A 376 11.95 -0.45 -43.61
CA ASN A 376 12.64 0.11 -42.45
C ASN A 376 12.64 -0.89 -41.28
N SER A 377 13.78 -1.06 -40.63
CA SER A 377 13.99 -2.11 -39.62
C SER A 377 13.36 -1.76 -38.28
N SER A 378 12.19 -2.33 -37.97
CA SER A 378 11.62 -2.30 -36.62
C SER A 378 12.33 -3.31 -35.70
N GLY A 379 12.60 -2.88 -34.46
CA GLY A 379 13.25 -3.74 -33.46
C GLY A 379 12.34 -4.87 -32.95
N ASN A 380 12.95 -5.89 -32.35
CA ASN A 380 12.26 -7.09 -31.83
C ASN A 380 11.35 -6.79 -30.61
N ALA A 381 10.14 -6.30 -30.88
CA ALA A 381 8.97 -6.83 -30.18
C ALA A 381 8.78 -8.31 -30.58
N ALA A 382 8.03 -9.10 -29.80
CA ALA A 382 8.03 -10.58 -29.84
C ALA A 382 7.45 -11.22 -31.13
N ALA A 383 8.15 -11.06 -32.25
CA ALA A 383 7.76 -11.55 -33.56
C ALA A 383 8.23 -12.99 -33.81
N GLY A 384 7.30 -13.94 -33.75
CA GLY A 384 7.48 -15.25 -34.40
C GLY A 384 8.36 -16.28 -33.69
N ALA A 385 8.43 -16.26 -32.35
CA ALA A 385 8.91 -17.41 -31.58
C ALA A 385 8.00 -18.62 -31.87
N SER A 386 8.46 -19.53 -32.74
CA SER A 386 7.73 -20.76 -33.06
C SER A 386 7.77 -21.71 -31.86
N PRO A 387 6.68 -22.45 -31.58
CA PRO A 387 6.62 -23.40 -30.48
C PRO A 387 7.70 -24.48 -30.65
N LYS A 388 8.52 -24.71 -29.63
CA LYS A 388 9.50 -25.81 -29.64
C LYS A 388 8.90 -27.02 -28.94
N THR A 389 8.68 -28.07 -29.71
CA THR A 389 8.06 -29.32 -29.22
C THR A 389 8.77 -30.60 -29.65
N SER A 390 9.98 -30.52 -30.21
CA SER A 390 10.71 -31.68 -30.74
C SER A 390 11.18 -32.68 -29.67
N ASN A 391 11.09 -32.36 -28.38
CA ASN A 391 11.27 -33.33 -27.31
C ASN A 391 10.02 -34.19 -27.04
N LEU A 392 8.90 -33.95 -27.74
CA LEU A 392 7.78 -34.89 -27.83
C LEU A 392 7.99 -35.96 -28.91
N ASP A 393 8.98 -35.80 -29.80
CA ASP A 393 9.20 -36.73 -30.91
C ASP A 393 9.61 -38.12 -30.38
N GLY A 394 8.86 -39.14 -30.78
CA GLY A 394 9.04 -40.53 -30.31
C GLY A 394 8.33 -40.87 -28.99
N HIS A 395 7.73 -39.91 -28.29
CA HIS A 395 6.87 -40.21 -27.13
C HIS A 395 5.46 -40.62 -27.57
N ASP A 396 4.88 -41.65 -26.93
CA ASP A 396 3.50 -42.05 -27.20
C ASP A 396 2.50 -41.10 -26.53
N ARG A 397 1.70 -40.41 -27.34
CA ARG A 397 0.62 -39.52 -26.87
C ARG A 397 -0.46 -40.24 -26.06
N ASN A 398 -0.62 -41.55 -26.23
CA ASN A 398 -1.57 -42.35 -25.44
C ASN A 398 -1.09 -42.64 -24.01
N SER A 399 0.15 -42.25 -23.66
CA SER A 399 0.64 -42.29 -22.27
C SER A 399 -0.04 -41.30 -21.33
N VAL A 400 -0.67 -40.25 -21.87
CA VAL A 400 -1.50 -39.29 -21.12
C VAL A 400 -2.93 -39.83 -21.03
N PRO A 401 -3.49 -40.09 -19.82
CA PRO A 401 -4.86 -40.55 -19.65
C PRO A 401 -5.89 -39.56 -20.20
N LYS A 402 -7.04 -40.06 -20.66
CA LYS A 402 -8.05 -39.26 -21.40
C LYS A 402 -8.65 -38.13 -20.56
N GLU A 403 -8.67 -38.28 -19.24
CA GLU A 403 -9.10 -37.28 -18.28
C GLU A 403 -8.13 -36.09 -18.11
N ASP A 404 -6.87 -36.22 -18.58
CA ASP A 404 -5.82 -35.20 -18.45
C ASP A 404 -5.51 -34.49 -19.77
N GLN A 405 -5.91 -35.06 -20.91
CA GLN A 405 -5.64 -34.54 -22.25
C GLN A 405 -6.21 -33.12 -22.42
N GLY A 406 -5.41 -32.20 -22.95
CA GLY A 406 -5.71 -30.76 -22.99
C GLY A 406 -5.40 -29.98 -21.70
N GLY A 407 -5.08 -30.67 -20.59
CA GLY A 407 -4.86 -30.09 -19.27
C GLY A 407 -3.39 -29.84 -18.90
N ILE A 408 -3.14 -29.53 -17.63
CA ILE A 408 -1.79 -29.22 -17.11
C ILE A 408 -0.82 -30.42 -17.17
N TYR A 409 -1.34 -31.64 -17.16
CA TYR A 409 -0.55 -32.88 -17.21
C TYR A 409 -0.35 -33.44 -18.64
N ASP A 410 -0.80 -32.73 -19.68
CA ASP A 410 -0.64 -33.11 -21.09
C ASP A 410 0.41 -32.23 -21.79
N PRO A 411 1.65 -32.71 -22.02
CA PRO A 411 2.66 -31.95 -22.75
C PRO A 411 2.26 -31.60 -24.20
N TRP A 412 1.35 -32.35 -24.83
CA TRP A 412 0.81 -32.02 -26.17
C TRP A 412 -0.25 -30.91 -26.12
N ALA A 413 -0.61 -30.41 -24.94
CA ALA A 413 -1.51 -29.27 -24.74
C ALA A 413 -0.78 -27.95 -24.39
N TRP A 414 0.52 -28.02 -24.11
CA TRP A 414 1.39 -26.88 -23.83
C TRP A 414 1.84 -26.23 -25.15
N PHE A 415 2.14 -24.94 -25.13
CA PHE A 415 2.65 -24.21 -26.29
C PHE A 415 4.13 -24.51 -26.57
N ASP A 416 4.93 -24.70 -25.53
CA ASP A 416 6.38 -24.87 -25.63
C ASP A 416 6.84 -25.89 -24.59
N THR A 417 7.55 -26.95 -25.04
CA THR A 417 8.05 -28.03 -24.18
C THR A 417 9.58 -28.03 -24.06
N ASP A 418 10.29 -27.04 -24.62
CA ASP A 418 11.76 -26.97 -24.57
C ASP A 418 12.32 -26.97 -23.13
N ASP A 419 13.44 -27.66 -22.92
CA ASP A 419 14.05 -27.94 -21.62
C ASP A 419 13.14 -28.61 -20.54
N PHE A 420 11.91 -29.00 -20.87
CA PHE A 420 11.02 -29.72 -19.94
C PHE A 420 11.14 -31.25 -20.05
N ASN A 421 10.95 -31.94 -18.92
CA ASN A 421 10.67 -33.38 -18.88
C ASN A 421 9.20 -33.65 -19.22
N VAL A 422 8.96 -34.19 -20.42
CA VAL A 422 7.62 -34.48 -20.96
C VAL A 422 7.07 -35.85 -20.55
N THR A 423 7.69 -36.53 -19.59
CA THR A 423 7.15 -37.79 -19.02
C THR A 423 5.89 -37.49 -18.21
N TYR A 424 4.76 -38.08 -18.58
CA TYR A 424 3.50 -37.94 -17.84
C TYR A 424 3.65 -38.38 -16.37
N THR A 425 3.24 -37.51 -15.44
CA THR A 425 3.09 -37.83 -14.02
C THR A 425 2.01 -36.96 -13.38
N LYS A 426 1.28 -37.54 -12.42
CA LYS A 426 0.28 -36.86 -11.57
C LYS A 426 0.82 -36.53 -10.17
N GLU A 427 2.12 -36.72 -9.94
CA GLU A 427 2.74 -36.43 -8.64
C GLU A 427 2.73 -34.93 -8.32
N THR A 428 2.50 -34.62 -7.04
CA THR A 428 2.45 -33.25 -6.53
C THR A 428 3.17 -33.15 -5.19
N VAL A 429 3.72 -31.97 -4.89
CA VAL A 429 4.27 -31.63 -3.56
C VAL A 429 3.58 -30.33 -3.12
N GLY A 430 3.04 -30.27 -1.91
CA GLY A 430 2.14 -29.18 -1.48
C GLY A 430 0.83 -29.09 -2.30
N GLY A 431 0.52 -30.10 -3.11
CA GLY A 431 -0.56 -30.03 -4.11
C GLY A 431 -0.22 -29.11 -5.30
N LEU A 432 1.06 -28.93 -5.61
CA LEU A 432 1.57 -28.31 -6.84
C LEU A 432 2.28 -29.39 -7.70
N PRO A 433 2.07 -29.42 -9.03
CA PRO A 433 2.55 -30.49 -9.89
C PRO A 433 4.06 -30.45 -10.12
N ILE A 434 4.68 -31.63 -10.26
CA ILE A 434 6.11 -31.78 -10.59
C ILE A 434 6.40 -32.04 -12.07
N ILE A 435 5.37 -32.24 -12.91
CA ILE A 435 5.53 -32.51 -14.35
C ILE A 435 6.31 -31.37 -15.02
N GLY A 436 7.17 -31.71 -15.98
CA GLY A 436 8.14 -30.78 -16.57
C GLY A 436 9.50 -30.76 -15.87
N LEU A 437 9.62 -31.17 -14.60
CA LEU A 437 10.91 -31.22 -13.90
C LEU A 437 11.76 -32.44 -14.28
N ASN A 438 13.06 -32.21 -14.48
CA ASN A 438 14.05 -33.29 -14.41
C ASN A 438 14.25 -33.73 -12.93
N SER A 439 14.44 -35.02 -12.69
CA SER A 439 14.65 -35.61 -11.36
C SER A 439 16.10 -35.48 -10.86
N THR A 440 17.07 -35.32 -11.75
CA THR A 440 18.48 -35.02 -11.42
C THR A 440 18.78 -33.53 -11.52
N TRP A 441 19.74 -33.05 -10.73
CA TRP A 441 20.22 -31.66 -10.74
C TRP A 441 21.66 -31.58 -10.20
N GLU A 442 22.42 -30.55 -10.61
CA GLU A 442 23.80 -30.32 -10.20
C GLU A 442 24.00 -28.88 -9.72
N ASP A 443 24.47 -28.70 -8.49
CA ASP A 443 24.68 -27.38 -7.86
C ASP A 443 26.16 -26.93 -7.90
N ASP A 444 27.04 -27.61 -8.65
CA ASP A 444 28.47 -27.27 -8.77
C ASP A 444 28.73 -26.21 -9.85
N VAL A 445 28.01 -25.09 -9.77
CA VAL A 445 28.11 -23.98 -10.73
C VAL A 445 28.29 -22.65 -10.01
N GLN A 446 29.31 -21.88 -10.41
CA GLN A 446 29.60 -20.53 -9.94
C GLN A 446 29.00 -19.48 -10.89
N ALA A 447 28.20 -18.53 -10.37
CA ALA A 447 27.76 -17.40 -11.20
C ALA A 447 28.94 -16.60 -11.76
N ASN A 448 29.79 -16.09 -10.88
CA ASN A 448 30.94 -15.26 -11.23
C ASN A 448 32.10 -15.40 -10.21
N PRO A 449 33.34 -14.97 -10.54
CA PRO A 449 34.51 -15.16 -9.67
C PRO A 449 34.51 -14.41 -8.33
N LYS A 450 33.48 -13.61 -8.00
CA LYS A 450 33.35 -12.89 -6.72
C LYS A 450 32.48 -13.63 -5.69
N VAL A 451 31.81 -14.71 -6.08
CA VAL A 451 30.82 -15.44 -5.26
C VAL A 451 31.05 -16.95 -5.25
N PRO A 452 30.62 -17.69 -4.21
CA PRO A 452 30.73 -19.16 -4.18
C PRO A 452 29.78 -19.88 -5.15
N ASN A 453 30.13 -21.12 -5.54
CA ASN A 453 29.23 -22.05 -6.25
C ASN A 453 27.89 -22.20 -5.53
N LEU A 454 26.83 -22.66 -6.20
CA LEU A 454 25.53 -22.89 -5.54
C LEU A 454 25.63 -23.86 -4.35
N LYS A 455 26.34 -24.98 -4.50
CA LYS A 455 26.61 -25.95 -3.41
C LYS A 455 27.31 -25.36 -2.18
N ASP A 456 28.01 -24.23 -2.35
CA ASP A 456 28.83 -23.57 -1.33
C ASP A 456 28.05 -22.41 -0.67
N LYS A 457 28.24 -22.20 0.64
CA LYS A 457 27.44 -21.24 1.41
C LYS A 457 27.75 -19.79 1.06
N PHE A 458 26.76 -19.06 0.53
CA PHE A 458 26.83 -17.61 0.35
C PHE A 458 26.85 -16.87 1.70
N ALA A 459 27.73 -15.86 1.81
CA ALA A 459 27.96 -15.12 3.05
C ALA A 459 27.11 -13.85 3.14
N TYR A 460 25.79 -14.01 3.20
CA TYR A 460 24.83 -12.89 3.32
C TYR A 460 25.19 -11.91 4.45
N GLY A 461 25.06 -10.62 4.19
CA GLY A 461 25.48 -9.55 5.09
C GLY A 461 26.99 -9.34 5.22
N LYS A 462 27.81 -10.04 4.41
CA LYS A 462 29.25 -9.80 4.23
C LYS A 462 29.63 -9.69 2.76
N THR A 463 29.10 -10.60 1.94
CA THR A 463 29.06 -10.48 0.48
C THR A 463 27.74 -9.79 0.12
N PRO A 464 27.74 -8.63 -0.56
CA PRO A 464 26.52 -8.02 -1.05
C PRO A 464 25.86 -8.87 -2.13
N ILE A 465 24.53 -8.86 -2.16
CA ILE A 465 23.71 -9.37 -3.26
C ILE A 465 23.86 -8.42 -4.45
N ARG A 466 24.08 -8.96 -5.66
CA ARG A 466 24.00 -8.23 -6.92
C ARG A 466 23.08 -8.99 -7.85
N GLY A 467 21.80 -8.62 -7.83
CA GLY A 467 20.75 -9.29 -8.57
C GLY A 467 20.00 -8.42 -9.55
N VAL A 468 19.09 -9.06 -10.28
CA VAL A 468 18.14 -8.40 -11.17
C VAL A 468 16.79 -9.07 -11.06
N ASN A 469 15.73 -8.32 -11.30
CA ASN A 469 14.37 -8.83 -11.37
C ASN A 469 14.06 -9.34 -12.79
N VAL A 470 13.19 -10.33 -12.89
CA VAL A 470 12.49 -10.72 -14.14
C VAL A 470 11.03 -10.25 -14.10
N GLY A 471 10.84 -8.96 -13.79
CA GLY A 471 9.53 -8.29 -13.78
C GLY A 471 8.86 -8.27 -15.15
N GLY A 472 7.55 -8.11 -15.19
CA GLY A 472 6.72 -8.22 -16.40
C GLY A 472 6.66 -9.61 -17.04
N TRP A 473 7.26 -10.66 -16.47
CA TRP A 473 7.28 -12.02 -17.07
C TRP A 473 6.12 -12.90 -16.61
N LEU A 474 6.10 -13.31 -15.33
CA LEU A 474 5.08 -14.22 -14.76
C LEU A 474 3.90 -13.47 -14.11
N ASN A 475 3.86 -12.17 -14.32
CA ASN A 475 2.95 -11.17 -13.79
C ASN A 475 3.13 -9.92 -14.69
N LEU A 476 2.09 -9.46 -15.37
CA LEU A 476 2.21 -8.41 -16.39
C LEU A 476 2.22 -6.99 -15.84
N GLU A 477 3.01 -6.14 -16.51
CA GLU A 477 3.20 -4.74 -16.14
C GLU A 477 3.17 -3.85 -17.38
N PRO A 478 2.20 -2.92 -17.50
CA PRO A 478 2.00 -2.13 -18.71
C PRO A 478 3.21 -1.34 -19.21
N PHE A 479 4.15 -0.96 -18.34
CA PHE A 479 5.33 -0.20 -18.76
C PHE A 479 6.50 -1.09 -19.23
N ILE A 480 6.53 -2.36 -18.79
CA ILE A 480 7.53 -3.35 -19.20
C ILE A 480 7.11 -3.97 -20.53
N THR A 481 5.82 -4.29 -20.68
CA THR A 481 5.23 -4.93 -21.87
C THR A 481 4.07 -4.10 -22.46
N PRO A 482 4.29 -2.83 -22.87
CA PRO A 482 3.23 -1.95 -23.35
C PRO A 482 2.49 -2.46 -24.60
N SER A 483 3.07 -3.35 -25.42
CA SER A 483 2.42 -3.92 -26.60
C SER A 483 1.07 -4.60 -26.31
N PHE A 484 0.89 -5.14 -25.09
CA PHE A 484 -0.35 -5.75 -24.61
C PHE A 484 -1.46 -4.72 -24.33
N PHE A 485 -1.09 -3.44 -24.13
CA PHE A 485 -1.98 -2.39 -23.64
C PHE A 485 -2.21 -1.28 -24.68
N GLU A 486 -1.22 -0.96 -25.51
CA GLU A 486 -1.28 0.07 -26.57
C GLU A 486 -2.42 -0.16 -27.59
N GLY A 487 -2.82 -1.42 -27.81
CA GLY A 487 -3.93 -1.78 -28.69
C GLY A 487 -5.34 -1.44 -28.16
N PHE A 488 -5.46 -0.98 -26.90
CA PHE A 488 -6.73 -0.69 -26.24
C PHE A 488 -6.89 0.81 -25.96
N GLY A 489 -8.07 1.37 -26.25
CA GLY A 489 -8.39 2.76 -25.89
C GLY A 489 -8.87 2.86 -24.45
N SER A 490 -8.88 4.07 -23.86
CA SER A 490 -9.40 4.30 -22.50
C SER A 490 -10.87 3.84 -22.30
N LYS A 491 -11.64 3.74 -23.39
CA LYS A 491 -13.01 3.19 -23.43
C LYS A 491 -13.08 1.67 -23.17
N ASP A 492 -11.97 0.96 -23.39
CA ASP A 492 -11.90 -0.50 -23.35
C ASP A 492 -11.59 -1.05 -21.96
N GLY A 493 -11.13 -0.19 -21.04
CA GLY A 493 -10.95 -0.49 -19.61
C GLY A 493 -9.77 -1.39 -19.28
N VAL A 494 -8.83 -1.59 -20.20
CA VAL A 494 -7.66 -2.47 -20.00
C VAL A 494 -6.50 -1.66 -19.41
N VAL A 495 -6.13 -1.96 -18.16
CA VAL A 495 -5.13 -1.21 -17.36
C VAL A 495 -4.13 -2.08 -16.60
N ASP A 496 -4.43 -3.38 -16.46
CA ASP A 496 -3.71 -4.38 -15.67
C ASP A 496 -3.90 -5.79 -16.25
N GLU A 497 -3.26 -6.82 -15.67
CA GLU A 497 -3.43 -8.21 -16.11
C GLU A 497 -4.90 -8.67 -15.98
N TRP A 498 -5.57 -8.37 -14.87
CA TRP A 498 -6.97 -8.73 -14.64
C TRP A 498 -7.89 -8.29 -15.80
N THR A 499 -7.85 -7.01 -16.16
CA THR A 499 -8.71 -6.41 -17.19
C THR A 499 -8.31 -6.86 -18.60
N LEU A 500 -7.03 -7.07 -18.85
CA LEU A 500 -6.52 -7.65 -20.09
C LEU A 500 -7.05 -9.08 -20.30
N LEU A 501 -6.89 -9.98 -19.33
CA LEU A 501 -7.35 -11.36 -19.46
C LEU A 501 -8.89 -11.45 -19.54
N THR A 502 -9.59 -10.59 -18.79
CA THR A 502 -11.05 -10.40 -18.93
C THR A 502 -11.45 -9.99 -20.35
N LYS A 503 -10.70 -9.08 -20.98
CA LYS A 503 -10.94 -8.58 -22.34
C LYS A 503 -10.63 -9.61 -23.43
N LEU A 504 -9.62 -10.45 -23.22
CA LEU A 504 -9.23 -11.51 -24.15
C LEU A 504 -10.18 -12.72 -24.08
N GLY A 505 -10.71 -13.04 -22.90
CA GLY A 505 -11.48 -14.26 -22.65
C GLY A 505 -10.59 -15.51 -22.56
N PRO A 506 -11.05 -16.59 -21.89
CA PRO A 506 -10.18 -17.63 -21.35
C PRO A 506 -9.26 -18.31 -22.38
N THR A 507 -9.77 -18.66 -23.56
CA THR A 507 -8.96 -19.33 -24.60
C THR A 507 -7.85 -18.41 -25.14
N LYS A 508 -8.18 -17.17 -25.50
CA LYS A 508 -7.19 -16.23 -26.03
C LYS A 508 -6.23 -15.76 -24.93
N ALA A 509 -6.73 -15.56 -23.72
CA ALA A 509 -5.91 -15.30 -22.53
C ALA A 509 -4.84 -16.40 -22.36
N ARG A 510 -5.25 -17.68 -22.33
CA ARG A 510 -4.34 -18.84 -22.26
C ARG A 510 -3.25 -18.78 -23.33
N ASP A 511 -3.65 -18.69 -24.59
CA ASP A 511 -2.75 -18.80 -25.74
C ASP A 511 -1.87 -17.55 -25.95
N THR A 512 -2.26 -16.39 -25.40
CA THR A 512 -1.43 -15.16 -25.40
C THR A 512 -0.43 -15.18 -24.25
N MET A 513 -0.86 -15.52 -23.03
CA MET A 513 0.01 -15.56 -21.86
C MET A 513 1.05 -16.68 -21.95
N GLU A 514 0.69 -17.86 -22.46
CA GLU A 514 1.67 -18.96 -22.56
C GLU A 514 2.80 -18.64 -23.56
N LYS A 515 2.47 -17.95 -24.67
CA LYS A 515 3.48 -17.42 -25.62
C LYS A 515 4.40 -16.42 -24.93
N HIS A 516 3.85 -15.50 -24.15
CA HIS A 516 4.64 -14.54 -23.36
C HIS A 516 5.61 -15.25 -22.41
N TYR A 517 5.10 -16.18 -21.61
CA TYR A 517 5.92 -16.94 -20.66
C TYR A 517 7.02 -17.77 -21.35
N SER A 518 6.77 -18.28 -22.56
CA SER A 518 7.76 -19.03 -23.34
C SER A 518 8.88 -18.16 -23.94
N ALA A 519 8.60 -16.90 -24.28
CA ALA A 519 9.42 -16.10 -25.19
C ALA A 519 10.08 -14.84 -24.57
N PHE A 520 9.47 -14.23 -23.55
CA PHE A 520 9.96 -12.95 -23.00
C PHE A 520 11.24 -13.12 -22.17
N ILE A 521 11.29 -14.15 -21.33
CA ILE A 521 12.49 -14.56 -20.58
C ILE A 521 12.86 -15.98 -21.01
N THR A 522 14.13 -16.17 -21.40
CA THR A 522 14.59 -17.39 -22.09
C THR A 522 15.85 -17.95 -21.42
N LYS A 523 16.29 -19.14 -21.84
CA LYS A 523 17.58 -19.72 -21.41
C LYS A 523 18.76 -18.75 -21.59
N LYS A 524 18.75 -17.98 -22.68
CA LYS A 524 19.78 -16.98 -22.98
C LYS A 524 19.78 -15.83 -21.96
N THR A 525 18.61 -15.42 -21.47
CA THR A 525 18.47 -14.38 -20.44
C THR A 525 19.32 -14.71 -19.22
N PHE A 526 19.30 -15.95 -18.72
CA PHE A 526 20.08 -16.33 -17.54
C PHE A 526 21.59 -16.42 -17.81
N SER A 527 22.02 -16.81 -19.01
CA SER A 527 23.44 -16.70 -19.40
C SER A 527 23.89 -15.25 -19.57
N ASP A 528 23.02 -14.36 -20.03
CA ASP A 528 23.32 -12.93 -20.17
C ASP A 528 23.36 -12.23 -18.80
N ILE A 529 22.47 -12.59 -17.87
CA ILE A 529 22.49 -12.14 -16.46
C ILE A 529 23.81 -12.55 -15.77
N ARG A 530 24.23 -13.80 -15.97
CA ARG A 530 25.54 -14.28 -15.52
C ARG A 530 26.69 -13.53 -16.19
N ALA A 531 26.58 -13.26 -17.49
CA ALA A 531 27.56 -12.46 -18.24
C ALA A 531 27.62 -10.99 -17.78
N ALA A 532 26.52 -10.43 -17.29
CA ALA A 532 26.45 -9.12 -16.62
C ALA A 532 27.04 -9.15 -15.18
N GLY A 533 27.56 -10.28 -14.72
CA GLY A 533 28.24 -10.41 -13.43
C GLY A 533 27.31 -10.40 -12.22
N MET A 534 26.02 -10.68 -12.41
CA MET A 534 25.07 -10.89 -11.31
C MET A 534 25.37 -12.20 -10.57
N ASP A 535 24.75 -12.35 -9.40
CA ASP A 535 24.76 -13.56 -8.58
C ASP A 535 23.38 -14.02 -8.08
N HIS A 536 22.34 -13.16 -8.19
CA HIS A 536 20.95 -13.50 -7.84
C HIS A 536 19.95 -13.07 -8.92
N VAL A 537 18.77 -13.70 -8.95
CA VAL A 537 17.59 -13.28 -9.74
C VAL A 537 16.35 -13.31 -8.85
N ARG A 538 15.56 -12.23 -8.87
CA ARG A 538 14.24 -12.15 -8.21
C ARG A 538 13.12 -12.42 -9.21
N PHE A 539 12.17 -13.26 -8.82
CA PHE A 539 11.07 -13.75 -9.66
C PHE A 539 9.72 -13.26 -9.12
N PRO A 540 9.22 -12.11 -9.59
CA PRO A 540 7.83 -11.68 -9.38
C PRO A 540 6.83 -12.69 -9.96
N PHE A 541 5.84 -13.11 -9.17
CA PHE A 541 4.67 -13.87 -9.63
C PHE A 541 3.41 -13.55 -8.82
N GLY A 542 2.25 -13.57 -9.48
CA GLY A 542 0.95 -13.48 -8.81
C GLY A 542 0.49 -14.80 -8.20
N TYR A 543 -0.38 -14.76 -7.17
CA TYR A 543 -0.93 -15.96 -6.52
C TYR A 543 -1.62 -16.96 -7.48
N TRP A 544 -2.10 -16.48 -8.63
CA TRP A 544 -2.73 -17.31 -9.67
C TRP A 544 -1.77 -18.35 -10.27
N ILE A 545 -0.46 -18.20 -10.09
CA ILE A 545 0.50 -19.26 -10.40
C ILE A 545 0.19 -20.58 -9.67
N VAL A 546 -0.47 -20.51 -8.51
CA VAL A 546 -0.90 -21.67 -7.70
C VAL A 546 -2.36 -22.02 -7.96
N GLN A 547 -3.28 -21.06 -7.82
CA GLN A 547 -4.74 -21.25 -7.99
C GLN A 547 -5.48 -19.90 -8.04
N THR A 548 -6.71 -19.90 -8.55
CA THR A 548 -7.65 -18.77 -8.55
C THR A 548 -8.84 -19.01 -7.62
N PHE A 549 -9.65 -17.97 -7.36
CA PHE A 549 -10.76 -17.97 -6.41
C PHE A 549 -12.06 -17.40 -7.03
N GLY A 550 -13.02 -18.27 -7.38
CA GLY A 550 -14.25 -17.84 -8.04
C GLY A 550 -14.01 -17.48 -9.51
N ASP A 551 -14.73 -16.50 -10.04
CA ASP A 551 -14.74 -16.13 -11.47
C ASP A 551 -13.56 -15.20 -11.86
N GLU A 552 -12.38 -15.44 -11.30
CA GLU A 552 -11.16 -14.66 -11.58
C GLU A 552 -10.62 -14.96 -13.00
N PRO A 553 -10.16 -13.93 -13.75
CA PRO A 553 -9.80 -14.08 -15.17
C PRO A 553 -8.40 -14.66 -15.40
N TYR A 554 -7.61 -14.86 -14.34
CA TYR A 554 -6.25 -15.39 -14.44
C TYR A 554 -6.23 -16.86 -14.85
N ILE A 555 -5.11 -17.30 -15.44
CA ILE A 555 -4.96 -18.67 -15.94
C ILE A 555 -4.13 -19.49 -14.93
N PRO A 556 -4.73 -20.38 -14.12
CA PRO A 556 -4.03 -21.07 -13.06
C PRO A 556 -2.95 -22.02 -13.58
N GLN A 557 -1.83 -22.10 -12.87
CA GLN A 557 -0.76 -23.10 -13.02
C GLN A 557 -0.04 -23.18 -14.39
N ILE A 558 -0.32 -22.29 -15.34
CA ILE A 558 0.49 -22.20 -16.57
C ILE A 558 1.83 -21.52 -16.31
N SER A 559 1.86 -20.37 -15.62
CA SER A 559 3.11 -19.70 -15.23
C SER A 559 3.98 -20.55 -14.28
N TRP A 560 3.41 -21.54 -13.60
CA TRP A 560 4.11 -22.45 -12.69
C TRP A 560 5.24 -23.23 -13.38
N ARG A 561 4.98 -23.85 -14.54
CA ARG A 561 6.04 -24.56 -15.29
C ARG A 561 7.15 -23.61 -15.75
N TYR A 562 6.82 -22.37 -16.12
CA TYR A 562 7.82 -21.38 -16.54
C TYR A 562 8.65 -20.83 -15.37
N LEU A 563 8.08 -20.65 -14.18
CA LEU A 563 8.84 -20.38 -12.94
C LEU A 563 9.86 -21.50 -12.69
N LEU A 564 9.41 -22.75 -12.70
CA LEU A 564 10.29 -23.91 -12.50
C LEU A 564 11.41 -23.98 -13.54
N ARG A 565 11.11 -23.75 -14.82
CA ARG A 565 12.11 -23.71 -15.90
C ARG A 565 13.12 -22.58 -15.70
N GLY A 566 12.69 -21.38 -15.30
CA GLY A 566 13.59 -20.27 -14.97
C GLY A 566 14.48 -20.55 -13.76
N ILE A 567 13.98 -21.27 -12.76
CA ILE A 567 14.78 -21.74 -11.60
C ILE A 567 15.85 -22.74 -12.06
N GLU A 568 15.52 -23.68 -12.96
CA GLU A 568 16.51 -24.58 -13.57
C GLU A 568 17.57 -23.82 -14.41
N TYR A 569 17.18 -22.78 -15.14
CA TYR A 569 18.12 -21.91 -15.85
C TYR A 569 19.02 -21.09 -14.90
N CYS A 570 18.53 -20.69 -13.72
CA CYS A 570 19.36 -20.13 -12.66
C CYS A 570 20.42 -21.14 -12.19
N ARG A 571 20.03 -22.41 -11.94
CA ARG A 571 20.98 -23.47 -11.54
C ARG A 571 22.09 -23.66 -12.58
N GLN A 572 21.72 -23.80 -13.85
CA GLN A 572 22.65 -23.95 -14.99
C GLN A 572 23.65 -22.78 -15.11
N ASN A 573 23.33 -21.62 -14.52
CA ASN A 573 24.16 -20.42 -14.54
C ASN A 573 24.80 -20.08 -13.18
N GLY A 574 24.62 -20.90 -12.14
CA GLY A 574 25.15 -20.65 -10.79
C GLY A 574 24.47 -19.50 -10.04
N LEU A 575 23.34 -19.01 -10.56
CA LEU A 575 22.58 -17.87 -10.04
C LEU A 575 21.62 -18.32 -8.93
N ARG A 576 21.53 -17.54 -7.85
CA ARG A 576 20.62 -17.80 -6.72
C ARG A 576 19.25 -17.14 -6.94
N VAL A 577 18.20 -17.71 -6.33
CA VAL A 577 16.81 -17.35 -6.57
C VAL A 577 16.21 -16.67 -5.34
N ASN A 578 15.58 -15.52 -5.58
CA ASN A 578 14.61 -14.90 -4.67
C ASN A 578 13.20 -15.07 -5.27
N LEU A 579 12.34 -15.85 -4.61
CA LEU A 579 10.93 -15.97 -4.99
C LEU A 579 10.16 -14.75 -4.47
N ASP A 580 9.21 -14.21 -5.24
CA ASP A 580 8.48 -13.02 -4.84
C ASP A 580 6.98 -13.14 -5.19
N LEU A 581 6.13 -13.27 -4.17
CA LEU A 581 4.68 -13.23 -4.33
C LEU A 581 4.25 -11.76 -4.53
N HIS A 582 4.22 -11.38 -5.80
CA HIS A 582 4.12 -9.98 -6.24
C HIS A 582 2.68 -9.46 -6.26
N GLY A 583 1.70 -10.36 -6.39
CA GLY A 583 0.28 -10.06 -6.25
C GLY A 583 -0.38 -11.00 -5.24
N ALA A 584 -1.02 -10.44 -4.21
CA ALA A 584 -1.81 -11.17 -3.23
C ALA A 584 -3.33 -11.17 -3.57
N PRO A 585 -4.12 -12.17 -3.13
CA PRO A 585 -5.57 -12.17 -3.27
C PRO A 585 -6.20 -10.87 -2.76
N GLY A 586 -7.01 -10.23 -3.60
CA GLY A 586 -7.63 -8.92 -3.29
C GLY A 586 -6.73 -7.68 -3.50
N SER A 587 -5.46 -7.84 -3.91
CA SER A 587 -4.42 -6.80 -3.96
C SER A 587 -4.03 -6.22 -2.59
N GLN A 588 -2.72 -6.07 -2.40
CA GLN A 588 -2.09 -5.49 -1.21
C GLN A 588 -1.75 -3.99 -1.32
N ASN A 589 -1.87 -3.40 -2.52
CA ASN A 589 -1.45 -2.02 -2.79
C ASN A 589 -2.34 -1.23 -3.76
N GLY A 590 -3.24 -1.90 -4.50
CA GLY A 590 -4.17 -1.26 -5.44
C GLY A 590 -3.53 -0.82 -6.76
N TRP A 591 -2.30 -1.25 -7.05
CA TRP A 591 -1.55 -0.88 -8.25
C TRP A 591 -1.56 -2.02 -9.28
N ASN A 592 -1.39 -1.67 -10.56
CA ASN A 592 -1.55 -2.60 -11.70
C ASN A 592 -0.65 -3.84 -11.63
N HIS A 593 0.61 -3.68 -11.22
CA HIS A 593 1.59 -4.77 -11.05
C HIS A 593 1.23 -5.76 -9.93
N SER A 594 0.27 -5.48 -9.04
CA SER A 594 -0.31 -6.52 -8.15
C SER A 594 -1.26 -7.50 -8.89
N GLY A 595 -1.37 -7.35 -10.22
CA GLY A 595 -2.32 -8.03 -11.11
C GLY A 595 -3.63 -7.27 -11.31
N ARG A 596 -4.03 -6.47 -10.31
CA ARG A 596 -5.32 -5.77 -10.27
C ARG A 596 -5.22 -4.39 -9.61
N GLN A 597 -5.40 -3.35 -10.42
CA GLN A 597 -5.49 -1.96 -9.98
C GLN A 597 -6.84 -1.68 -9.28
N GLY A 598 -6.85 -0.82 -8.25
CA GLY A 598 -8.06 -0.35 -7.58
C GLY A 598 -8.08 -0.58 -6.05
N VAL A 599 -9.17 -1.11 -5.53
CA VAL A 599 -9.41 -1.22 -4.08
C VAL A 599 -8.55 -2.32 -3.45
N ILE A 600 -7.80 -1.97 -2.41
CA ILE A 600 -7.01 -2.89 -1.58
C ILE A 600 -7.96 -3.76 -0.74
N GLY A 601 -8.08 -5.04 -1.12
CA GLY A 601 -8.92 -6.05 -0.46
C GLY A 601 -8.14 -7.11 0.33
N TRP A 602 -6.81 -7.01 0.42
CA TRP A 602 -5.97 -7.82 1.29
C TRP A 602 -5.89 -7.21 2.70
N LEU A 603 -6.18 -7.97 3.76
CA LEU A 603 -6.27 -7.51 5.18
C LEU A 603 -7.30 -6.39 5.48
N ASN A 604 -7.93 -5.82 4.44
CA ASN A 604 -8.86 -4.69 4.46
C ASN A 604 -10.21 -5.05 3.78
N GLY A 605 -11.27 -4.33 4.13
CA GLY A 605 -12.64 -4.60 3.66
C GLY A 605 -13.23 -5.90 4.23
N THR A 606 -14.44 -6.25 3.77
CA THR A 606 -15.23 -7.39 4.27
C THR A 606 -14.51 -8.73 4.13
N ASP A 607 -13.85 -8.96 2.99
CA ASP A 607 -13.10 -10.19 2.69
C ASP A 607 -11.62 -10.10 3.11
N GLY A 608 -11.20 -9.03 3.80
CA GLY A 608 -9.80 -8.77 4.11
C GLY A 608 -9.09 -9.90 4.86
N ASP A 609 -9.74 -10.45 5.88
CA ASP A 609 -9.19 -11.56 6.67
C ASP A 609 -9.28 -12.91 5.91
N LEU A 610 -10.24 -13.07 4.99
CA LEU A 610 -10.35 -14.22 4.08
C LEU A 610 -9.21 -14.21 3.04
N ASN A 611 -8.94 -13.06 2.42
CA ASN A 611 -7.84 -12.88 1.49
C ASN A 611 -6.48 -13.02 2.18
N ALA A 612 -6.36 -12.56 3.42
CA ALA A 612 -5.19 -12.79 4.25
C ALA A 612 -4.96 -14.29 4.53
N GLN A 613 -6.02 -15.07 4.83
CA GLN A 613 -5.91 -16.52 4.98
C GLN A 613 -5.56 -17.21 3.66
N ARG A 614 -6.23 -16.86 2.55
CA ARG A 614 -5.89 -17.36 1.20
C ARG A 614 -4.40 -17.15 0.88
N THR A 615 -3.82 -16.03 1.28
CA THR A 615 -2.38 -15.75 1.09
C THR A 615 -1.50 -16.71 1.91
N LEU A 616 -1.90 -17.08 3.13
CA LEU A 616 -1.20 -18.10 3.93
C LEU A 616 -1.35 -19.50 3.32
N ASP A 617 -2.53 -19.83 2.76
CA ASP A 617 -2.78 -21.11 2.10
C ASP A 617 -1.93 -21.25 0.82
N ILE A 618 -1.78 -20.17 0.04
CA ILE A 618 -0.87 -20.06 -1.11
C ILE A 618 0.58 -20.27 -0.67
N HIS A 619 1.01 -19.60 0.41
CA HIS A 619 2.35 -19.79 0.97
C HIS A 619 2.60 -21.23 1.40
N HIS A 620 1.66 -21.88 2.11
CA HIS A 620 1.81 -23.25 2.56
C HIS A 620 2.04 -24.24 1.40
N LYS A 621 1.35 -24.04 0.26
CA LYS A 621 1.58 -24.83 -0.95
C LYS A 621 2.99 -24.62 -1.51
N LEU A 622 3.43 -23.36 -1.59
CA LEU A 622 4.75 -22.98 -2.11
C LEU A 622 5.90 -23.40 -1.18
N SER A 623 5.76 -23.23 0.13
CA SER A 623 6.78 -23.57 1.13
C SER A 623 7.03 -25.08 1.17
N VAL A 624 5.97 -25.90 1.22
CA VAL A 624 6.09 -27.36 1.17
C VAL A 624 6.73 -27.82 -0.14
N PHE A 625 6.44 -27.17 -1.26
CA PHE A 625 7.12 -27.46 -2.53
C PHE A 625 8.60 -27.04 -2.54
N PHE A 626 8.94 -25.83 -2.09
CA PHE A 626 10.32 -25.32 -2.14
C PHE A 626 11.21 -25.77 -0.98
N ALA A 627 10.66 -26.45 0.04
CA ALA A 627 11.44 -27.14 1.08
C ALA A 627 12.12 -28.43 0.59
N GLN A 628 11.81 -28.92 -0.62
CA GLN A 628 12.47 -30.08 -1.22
C GLN A 628 14.00 -29.89 -1.33
N PRO A 629 14.82 -30.93 -1.10
CA PRO A 629 16.28 -30.82 -1.09
C PRO A 629 16.89 -30.14 -2.32
N ARG A 630 16.31 -30.34 -3.51
CA ARG A 630 16.77 -29.73 -4.77
C ARG A 630 16.85 -28.20 -4.74
N TYR A 631 16.00 -27.53 -3.95
CA TYR A 631 15.94 -26.07 -3.93
C TYR A 631 16.80 -25.43 -2.84
N LYS A 632 17.30 -26.21 -1.87
CA LYS A 632 17.99 -25.73 -0.65
C LYS A 632 19.18 -24.80 -0.92
N ASN A 633 19.93 -25.06 -1.99
CA ASN A 633 21.12 -24.30 -2.38
C ASN A 633 20.82 -23.16 -3.37
N LEU A 634 19.61 -23.14 -3.92
CA LEU A 634 19.21 -22.36 -5.10
C LEU A 634 18.16 -21.31 -4.75
N VAL A 635 17.04 -21.71 -4.15
CA VAL A 635 16.03 -20.82 -3.55
C VAL A 635 16.52 -20.43 -2.17
N THR A 636 17.47 -19.50 -2.15
CA THR A 636 18.09 -19.01 -0.92
C THR A 636 17.30 -17.88 -0.27
N MET A 637 16.33 -17.29 -1.00
CA MET A 637 15.51 -16.17 -0.56
C MET A 637 14.03 -16.41 -0.94
N TYR A 638 13.11 -16.08 -0.02
CA TYR A 638 11.67 -16.34 -0.14
C TYR A 638 10.87 -15.12 0.33
N GLY A 639 10.29 -14.38 -0.61
CA GLY A 639 9.43 -13.22 -0.40
C GLY A 639 8.02 -13.59 0.08
N LEU A 640 7.50 -12.80 1.02
CA LEU A 640 6.15 -12.97 1.55
C LEU A 640 5.10 -12.26 0.69
N VAL A 641 5.14 -10.93 0.61
CA VAL A 641 4.25 -10.12 -0.23
C VAL A 641 5.04 -8.89 -0.67
N ASN A 642 5.00 -8.59 -1.97
CA ASN A 642 5.59 -7.38 -2.52
C ASN A 642 4.83 -6.12 -2.07
N GLU A 643 5.54 -5.06 -1.69
CA GLU A 643 5.00 -3.70 -1.49
C GLU A 643 3.60 -3.60 -0.81
N PRO A 644 3.39 -4.16 0.39
CA PRO A 644 2.12 -3.98 1.11
C PRO A 644 1.93 -2.50 1.48
N ARG A 645 0.86 -1.84 1.01
CA ARG A 645 0.68 -0.38 1.16
C ARG A 645 0.24 0.00 2.58
N ASN A 646 1.17 -0.03 3.54
CA ASN A 646 0.90 0.17 4.98
C ASN A 646 0.42 1.58 5.36
N VAL A 647 0.43 2.54 4.42
CA VAL A 647 -0.24 3.84 4.60
C VAL A 647 -1.77 3.77 4.43
N GLU A 648 -2.30 2.69 3.84
CA GLU A 648 -3.76 2.42 3.75
C GLU A 648 -4.18 1.16 4.53
N LEU A 649 -3.26 0.24 4.80
CA LEU A 649 -3.50 -0.94 5.61
C LEU A 649 -3.28 -0.68 7.11
N ASP A 650 -3.96 -1.45 7.96
CA ASP A 650 -3.61 -1.53 9.38
C ASP A 650 -2.23 -2.20 9.53
N THR A 651 -1.21 -1.39 9.77
CA THR A 651 0.17 -1.80 10.07
C THR A 651 0.25 -2.91 11.13
N GLN A 652 -0.63 -2.92 12.14
CA GLN A 652 -0.63 -3.96 13.18
C GLN A 652 -1.15 -5.29 12.63
N LYS A 653 -2.21 -5.26 11.79
CA LYS A 653 -2.66 -6.45 11.05
C LYS A 653 -1.57 -6.99 10.14
N VAL A 654 -0.88 -6.12 9.38
CA VAL A 654 0.19 -6.54 8.46
C VAL A 654 1.33 -7.21 9.23
N VAL A 655 1.86 -6.58 10.28
CA VAL A 655 2.93 -7.17 11.12
C VAL A 655 2.49 -8.49 11.76
N ALA A 656 1.24 -8.59 12.23
CA ALA A 656 0.70 -9.82 12.81
C ALA A 656 0.52 -10.94 11.76
N TRP A 657 0.12 -10.59 10.53
CA TRP A 657 0.03 -11.52 9.41
C TRP A 657 1.42 -12.00 8.97
N THR A 658 2.39 -11.09 8.84
CA THR A 658 3.79 -11.41 8.52
C THR A 658 4.37 -12.39 9.54
N GLN A 659 4.10 -12.21 10.83
CA GLN A 659 4.54 -13.16 11.86
C GLN A 659 3.86 -14.53 11.73
N LYS A 660 2.58 -14.62 11.33
CA LYS A 660 1.92 -15.90 11.01
C LYS A 660 2.57 -16.58 9.81
N ALA A 661 2.80 -15.84 8.72
CA ALA A 661 3.43 -16.35 7.51
C ALA A 661 4.83 -16.93 7.81
N ILE A 662 5.68 -16.17 8.51
CA ILE A 662 7.00 -16.65 8.97
C ILE A 662 6.89 -17.95 9.77
N THR A 663 5.92 -18.02 10.69
CA THR A 663 5.73 -19.21 11.55
C THR A 663 5.34 -20.45 10.73
N GLN A 664 4.40 -20.30 9.79
CA GLN A 664 3.96 -21.39 8.90
C GLN A 664 5.09 -21.85 7.97
N ILE A 665 5.74 -20.91 7.27
CA ILE A 665 6.80 -21.19 6.29
C ILE A 665 8.01 -21.87 6.95
N ARG A 666 8.33 -21.53 8.21
CA ARG A 666 9.36 -22.23 9.01
C ARG A 666 8.92 -23.62 9.45
N ALA A 667 7.65 -23.82 9.81
CA ALA A 667 7.10 -25.14 10.12
C ALA A 667 7.07 -26.07 8.89
N ASP A 668 6.91 -25.49 7.69
CA ASP A 668 7.00 -26.17 6.39
C ASP A 668 8.45 -26.48 5.96
N ASN A 669 9.43 -26.26 6.84
CA ASN A 669 10.87 -26.55 6.67
C ASN A 669 11.64 -25.67 5.67
N ILE A 670 11.11 -24.51 5.27
CA ILE A 670 11.89 -23.54 4.48
C ILE A 670 13.04 -22.99 5.33
N THR A 671 14.28 -23.21 4.86
CA THR A 671 15.53 -22.74 5.49
C THR A 671 16.12 -21.48 4.85
N ALA A 672 15.51 -21.01 3.75
CA ALA A 672 15.85 -19.77 3.04
C ALA A 672 15.73 -18.52 3.93
N ILE A 673 16.36 -17.42 3.51
CA ILE A 673 16.09 -16.09 4.07
C ILE A 673 14.67 -15.70 3.68
N ILE A 674 13.83 -15.39 4.66
CA ILE A 674 12.48 -14.85 4.40
C ILE A 674 12.62 -13.35 4.15
N VAL A 675 11.95 -12.84 3.12
CA VAL A 675 12.01 -11.46 2.66
C VAL A 675 10.62 -10.82 2.81
N PHE A 676 10.55 -9.58 3.29
CA PHE A 676 9.29 -8.85 3.46
C PHE A 676 9.49 -7.34 3.21
N GLY A 677 8.55 -6.71 2.49
CA GLY A 677 8.64 -5.29 2.18
C GLY A 677 8.44 -4.36 3.39
N ASP A 678 9.10 -3.20 3.37
CA ASP A 678 8.96 -2.14 4.38
C ASP A 678 7.58 -1.47 4.41
N GLY A 679 6.78 -1.71 3.37
CA GLY A 679 5.45 -1.19 3.16
C GLY A 679 5.36 0.34 3.18
N PHE A 680 6.43 1.02 2.75
CA PHE A 680 6.52 2.48 2.66
C PHE A 680 6.33 3.19 4.02
N MET A 681 6.72 2.53 5.10
CA MET A 681 6.69 3.12 6.43
C MET A 681 7.92 3.98 6.73
N GLY A 682 9.00 3.85 5.96
CA GLY A 682 10.30 4.44 6.25
C GLY A 682 11.07 3.65 7.31
N LEU A 683 12.34 3.38 7.03
CA LEU A 683 13.10 2.27 7.65
C LEU A 683 13.28 2.37 9.17
N ASP A 684 13.41 3.59 9.71
CA ASP A 684 13.49 3.86 11.15
C ASP A 684 12.28 3.28 11.91
N ASN A 685 11.10 3.24 11.28
CA ASN A 685 9.86 2.75 11.91
C ASN A 685 9.79 1.21 12.03
N TRP A 686 10.77 0.48 11.49
CA TRP A 686 10.90 -0.98 11.68
C TRP A 686 11.76 -1.38 12.88
N GLN A 687 12.32 -0.41 13.63
CA GLN A 687 12.94 -0.63 14.93
C GLN A 687 11.99 -1.42 15.86
N GLY A 688 12.48 -2.48 16.50
CA GLY A 688 11.70 -3.33 17.41
C GLY A 688 10.66 -4.25 16.76
N LYS A 689 10.35 -4.11 15.47
CA LYS A 689 9.36 -4.94 14.75
C LYS A 689 10.01 -6.17 14.14
N LEU A 690 9.46 -7.36 14.41
CA LEU A 690 9.89 -8.65 13.85
C LEU A 690 11.38 -9.06 14.08
N GLN A 691 12.20 -8.22 14.73
CA GLN A 691 13.66 -8.39 14.89
C GLN A 691 14.13 -9.66 15.60
N ASN A 692 13.21 -10.38 16.26
CA ASN A 692 13.46 -11.63 16.97
C ASN A 692 13.36 -12.88 16.07
N ASN A 693 12.93 -12.73 14.81
CA ASN A 693 12.90 -13.83 13.84
C ASN A 693 14.29 -14.05 13.21
N GLU A 694 14.68 -15.31 13.04
CA GLU A 694 15.94 -15.67 12.39
C GLU A 694 15.82 -15.74 10.86
N ASN A 695 16.91 -15.37 10.18
CA ASN A 695 17.02 -15.34 8.72
C ASN A 695 15.84 -14.60 8.05
N LEU A 696 15.54 -13.41 8.57
CA LEU A 696 14.52 -12.48 8.07
C LEU A 696 15.22 -11.21 7.55
N LEU A 697 14.81 -10.73 6.38
CA LEU A 697 15.41 -9.62 5.64
C LEU A 697 14.33 -8.60 5.25
N LEU A 698 14.53 -7.34 5.63
CA LEU A 698 13.69 -6.23 5.19
C LEU A 698 14.03 -5.89 3.73
N ASP A 699 12.98 -5.79 2.91
CA ASP A 699 13.06 -5.33 1.53
C ASP A 699 12.60 -3.88 1.41
N VAL A 700 13.27 -3.11 0.57
CA VAL A 700 13.09 -1.66 0.44
C VAL A 700 13.23 -1.26 -1.01
N HIS A 701 12.23 -0.60 -1.58
CA HIS A 701 12.29 -0.15 -2.96
C HIS A 701 12.64 1.34 -3.00
N GLN A 702 13.51 1.72 -3.95
CA GLN A 702 14.14 3.04 -3.96
C GLN A 702 14.11 3.64 -5.36
N TYR A 703 13.34 4.71 -5.50
CA TYR A 703 13.17 5.47 -6.73
C TYR A 703 13.18 6.97 -6.42
N VAL A 704 13.51 7.81 -7.41
CA VAL A 704 13.37 9.28 -7.32
C VAL A 704 12.25 9.83 -8.21
N THR A 705 11.54 8.97 -8.92
CA THR A 705 10.60 9.33 -10.00
C THR A 705 9.18 9.62 -9.52
N PHE A 706 8.71 8.90 -8.50
CA PHE A 706 7.30 8.90 -8.12
C PHE A 706 6.92 9.98 -7.09
N ASN A 707 7.89 10.43 -6.30
CA ASN A 707 7.75 11.54 -5.34
C ASN A 707 8.07 12.87 -6.03
N ILE A 708 7.19 13.88 -5.88
CA ILE A 708 7.32 15.18 -6.57
C ILE A 708 8.61 15.93 -6.20
N ASP A 709 9.00 15.93 -4.93
CA ASP A 709 10.20 16.65 -4.46
C ASP A 709 11.48 15.99 -4.96
N GLN A 710 11.53 14.65 -4.97
CA GLN A 710 12.65 13.89 -5.52
C GLN A 710 12.76 14.01 -7.04
N LEU A 711 11.62 14.01 -7.75
CA LEU A 711 11.54 14.21 -9.20
C LEU A 711 12.02 15.63 -9.59
N SER A 712 11.70 16.62 -8.75
CA SER A 712 12.10 18.02 -8.88
C SER A 712 13.58 18.29 -8.56
N LEU A 713 14.33 17.31 -8.05
CA LEU A 713 15.77 17.48 -7.76
C LEU A 713 16.57 17.63 -9.06
N LYS A 714 17.61 18.45 -9.02
CA LYS A 714 18.59 18.55 -10.11
C LYS A 714 19.43 17.29 -10.21
N HIS A 715 20.04 17.05 -11.38
CA HIS A 715 20.89 15.88 -11.62
C HIS A 715 22.00 15.72 -10.56
N ARG A 716 22.70 16.81 -10.19
CA ARG A 716 23.72 16.78 -9.13
C ARG A 716 23.12 16.46 -7.75
N ASP A 717 21.94 16.99 -7.45
CA ASP A 717 21.28 16.79 -6.15
C ASP A 717 20.72 15.36 -6.02
N LYS A 718 20.15 14.79 -7.10
CA LYS A 718 19.81 13.35 -7.21
C LYS A 718 21.04 12.47 -6.95
N LEU A 719 22.19 12.80 -7.54
CA LEU A 719 23.43 12.05 -7.37
C LEU A 719 23.99 12.14 -5.93
N ASN A 720 23.95 13.32 -5.30
CA ASN A 720 24.33 13.45 -3.89
C ASN A 720 23.33 12.75 -2.96
N PHE A 721 22.03 12.80 -3.28
CA PHE A 721 20.99 12.09 -2.52
C PHE A 721 21.23 10.58 -2.52
N ALA A 722 21.62 10.00 -3.66
CA ALA A 722 22.10 8.62 -3.69
C ALA A 722 23.34 8.43 -2.81
N CYS A 723 24.47 9.06 -3.16
CA CYS A 723 25.75 8.85 -2.49
C CYS A 723 25.73 9.07 -0.96
N GLU A 724 25.00 10.09 -0.48
CA GLU A 724 24.93 10.45 0.93
C GLU A 724 23.67 9.92 1.61
N ALA A 725 22.47 10.32 1.16
CA ALA A 725 21.24 10.09 1.91
C ALA A 725 20.83 8.61 1.92
N TRP A 726 20.85 7.93 0.77
CA TRP A 726 20.57 6.49 0.70
C TRP A 726 21.64 5.66 1.41
N THR A 727 22.94 5.97 1.25
CA THR A 727 24.03 5.35 2.04
C THR A 727 23.76 5.42 3.55
N GLN A 728 23.30 6.57 4.07
CA GLN A 728 22.99 6.73 5.49
C GLN A 728 21.65 6.10 5.88
N GLN A 729 20.69 5.96 4.96
CA GLN A 729 19.45 5.25 5.19
C GLN A 729 19.71 3.74 5.34
N SER A 730 20.49 3.14 4.43
CA SER A 730 20.94 1.74 4.50
C SER A 730 21.63 1.44 5.84
N LYS A 731 22.61 2.28 6.22
CA LYS A 731 23.37 2.11 7.47
C LYS A 731 22.50 2.20 8.73
N ARG A 732 21.54 3.12 8.79
CA ARG A 732 20.60 3.25 9.92
C ARG A 732 19.55 2.15 9.95
N SER A 733 19.18 1.57 8.80
CA SER A 733 18.34 0.39 8.76
C SER A 733 19.09 -0.85 9.24
N MET A 734 20.36 -1.00 8.84
CA MET A 734 21.23 -2.12 9.23
C MET A 734 21.54 -2.21 10.73
N ASP A 735 21.50 -1.10 11.46
CA ASP A 735 21.63 -1.08 12.92
C ASP A 735 20.26 -1.35 13.59
N LYS A 736 20.15 -2.48 14.28
CA LYS A 736 18.94 -2.89 15.03
C LYS A 736 18.51 -1.87 16.11
N THR A 737 19.38 -0.96 16.52
CA THR A 737 19.09 0.10 17.50
C THR A 737 18.48 1.36 16.86
N THR A 738 18.54 1.53 15.54
CA THR A 738 17.90 2.66 14.82
C THR A 738 16.88 2.24 13.76
N GLY A 739 16.96 1.02 13.23
CA GLY A 739 16.04 0.46 12.25
C GLY A 739 15.88 -1.06 12.44
N PHE A 740 15.59 -1.79 11.37
CA PHE A 740 15.25 -3.21 11.47
C PHE A 740 16.42 -4.15 11.79
N GLY A 741 17.59 -3.93 11.19
CA GLY A 741 18.65 -4.92 11.03
C GLY A 741 18.85 -5.29 9.55
N PRO A 742 19.02 -6.57 9.19
CA PRO A 742 19.22 -7.02 7.80
C PRO A 742 18.26 -6.35 6.80
N THR A 743 18.80 -5.53 5.91
CA THR A 743 18.04 -4.74 4.93
C THR A 743 18.72 -4.78 3.56
N MET A 744 17.97 -4.99 2.49
CA MET A 744 18.43 -4.88 1.10
C MET A 744 17.59 -3.89 0.30
N CYS A 745 17.94 -3.68 -0.97
CA CYS A 745 17.10 -2.97 -1.93
C CYS A 745 16.64 -3.87 -3.08
N GLY A 746 15.44 -4.46 -2.98
CA GLY A 746 14.88 -5.43 -3.94
C GLY A 746 14.42 -4.84 -5.27
N GLU A 747 14.21 -3.52 -5.33
CA GLU A 747 13.92 -2.80 -6.56
C GLU A 747 14.48 -1.38 -6.56
N TRP A 748 15.13 -1.02 -7.66
CA TRP A 748 15.60 0.32 -8.00
C TRP A 748 15.90 0.40 -9.50
N SER A 749 15.99 1.60 -10.06
CA SER A 749 16.47 1.84 -11.43
C SER A 749 17.27 3.16 -11.51
N GLN A 750 18.00 3.38 -12.60
CA GLN A 750 18.66 4.68 -12.86
C GLN A 750 17.72 5.70 -13.54
N ALA A 751 16.45 5.36 -13.75
CA ALA A 751 15.47 6.29 -14.31
C ALA A 751 15.26 7.49 -13.37
N ASP A 752 15.34 8.69 -13.93
CA ASP A 752 15.26 9.93 -13.15
C ASP A 752 13.98 10.74 -13.40
N THR A 753 13.18 10.32 -14.38
CA THR A 753 11.90 10.91 -14.77
C THR A 753 10.78 9.86 -14.72
N ASP A 754 9.53 10.27 -14.45
CA ASP A 754 8.36 9.39 -14.57
C ASP A 754 7.77 9.36 -16.00
N CYS A 755 8.66 9.50 -17.00
CA CYS A 755 8.31 9.64 -18.41
C CYS A 755 7.97 8.34 -19.14
N THR A 756 8.43 7.20 -18.62
CA THR A 756 8.31 5.91 -19.31
C THR A 756 6.83 5.56 -19.54
N THR A 757 6.48 5.12 -20.76
CA THR A 757 5.08 4.90 -21.14
C THR A 757 4.39 3.93 -20.16
N PHE A 758 3.26 4.35 -19.59
CA PHE A 758 2.46 3.61 -18.60
C PHE A 758 3.13 3.30 -17.25
N ILE A 759 4.29 3.89 -16.92
CA ILE A 759 4.93 3.74 -15.58
C ILE A 759 4.00 4.17 -14.44
N ASN A 760 3.11 5.13 -14.71
CA ASN A 760 2.11 5.69 -13.80
C ASN A 760 0.72 5.05 -13.95
N ASN A 761 0.64 3.80 -14.46
CA ASN A 761 -0.56 3.13 -15.00
C ASN A 761 -0.98 3.61 -16.42
N VAL A 762 -1.86 2.83 -17.04
CA VAL A 762 -2.33 3.05 -18.43
C VAL A 762 -3.17 4.32 -18.54
N ALA A 763 -2.87 5.14 -19.55
CA ALA A 763 -3.56 6.39 -19.86
C ALA A 763 -3.61 7.44 -18.72
N THR A 764 -2.75 7.35 -17.70
CA THR A 764 -2.75 8.25 -16.53
C THR A 764 -1.88 9.51 -16.70
N GLY A 765 -0.78 9.45 -17.46
CA GLY A 765 0.11 10.61 -17.71
C GLY A 765 1.35 10.67 -16.80
N THR A 766 2.08 11.79 -16.83
CA THR A 766 3.40 11.99 -16.17
C THR A 766 3.39 13.21 -15.25
N ARG A 767 4.06 13.14 -14.09
CA ARG A 767 4.29 14.30 -13.21
C ARG A 767 5.31 15.24 -13.85
N TRP A 768 6.29 14.70 -14.57
CA TRP A 768 7.30 15.45 -15.32
C TRP A 768 6.69 16.55 -16.19
N GLU A 769 5.74 16.19 -17.05
CA GLU A 769 5.08 17.10 -18.01
C GLU A 769 3.82 17.77 -17.44
N GLY A 770 3.40 17.42 -16.23
CA GLY A 770 2.17 17.93 -15.63
C GLY A 770 0.90 17.35 -16.28
N THR A 771 0.94 16.09 -16.70
CA THR A 771 -0.18 15.40 -17.36
C THR A 771 -0.80 14.29 -16.49
N PHE A 772 -0.19 13.96 -15.34
CA PHE A 772 -0.64 12.90 -14.42
C PHE A 772 -2.02 13.21 -13.81
N ASN A 773 -3.04 12.48 -14.27
CA ASN A 773 -4.44 12.69 -13.95
C ASN A 773 -5.08 11.42 -13.40
N THR A 774 -5.30 11.38 -12.08
CA THR A 774 -5.95 10.28 -11.36
C THR A 774 -7.48 10.32 -11.44
N GLY A 775 -8.06 11.34 -12.08
CA GLY A 775 -9.48 11.67 -11.99
C GLY A 775 -9.88 12.40 -10.70
N ASN A 776 -8.97 12.54 -9.73
CA ASN A 776 -9.17 13.30 -8.50
C ASN A 776 -8.20 14.50 -8.45
N LEU A 777 -8.75 15.71 -8.27
CA LEU A 777 -7.96 16.93 -8.19
C LEU A 777 -7.00 16.97 -6.99
N SER A 778 -7.27 16.22 -5.91
CA SER A 778 -6.35 16.17 -4.75
C SER A 778 -5.21 15.17 -4.92
N THR A 779 -5.15 14.40 -6.02
CA THR A 779 -4.04 13.49 -6.31
C THR A 779 -3.55 13.54 -7.77
N SER A 780 -3.98 14.56 -8.54
CA SER A 780 -3.56 14.78 -9.93
C SER A 780 -2.52 15.89 -10.01
N VAL A 781 -1.42 15.62 -10.71
CA VAL A 781 -0.29 16.55 -10.86
C VAL A 781 -0.37 17.17 -12.25
N LEU A 782 -1.19 18.22 -12.36
CA LEU A 782 -1.54 18.89 -13.62
C LEU A 782 -0.68 20.14 -13.91
N VAL A 783 0.54 20.17 -13.37
CA VAL A 783 1.57 21.22 -13.56
C VAL A 783 2.93 20.52 -13.65
N PRO A 784 3.82 20.87 -14.60
CA PRO A 784 5.11 20.19 -14.77
C PRO A 784 5.98 20.18 -13.51
N GLN A 785 6.53 19.01 -13.17
CA GLN A 785 7.39 18.80 -12.00
C GLN A 785 8.86 18.46 -12.33
N CYS A 786 9.30 18.57 -13.60
CA CYS A 786 10.73 18.63 -13.86
C CYS A 786 11.37 19.84 -13.14
N PRO A 787 12.68 19.84 -12.83
CA PRO A 787 13.35 20.93 -12.11
C PRO A 787 13.12 22.36 -12.65
N LEU A 788 12.78 22.52 -13.94
CA LEU A 788 12.42 23.83 -14.54
C LEU A 788 10.96 24.28 -14.28
N LYS A 789 10.06 23.37 -13.87
CA LYS A 789 8.62 23.58 -13.63
C LYS A 789 7.93 24.44 -14.69
N SER A 790 8.20 24.15 -15.96
CA SER A 790 7.77 24.94 -17.13
C SER A 790 7.33 24.04 -18.29
N ASN A 791 6.77 24.64 -19.35
CA ASN A 791 6.40 23.95 -20.58
C ASN A 791 7.58 23.40 -21.41
N GLN A 792 8.82 23.54 -20.94
CA GLN A 792 9.99 22.86 -21.51
C GLN A 792 10.14 21.43 -20.97
N CYS A 793 9.54 21.10 -19.82
CA CYS A 793 9.51 19.72 -19.32
C CYS A 793 8.79 18.82 -20.34
N SER A 794 9.53 17.92 -20.98
CA SER A 794 8.98 17.00 -21.98
C SER A 794 9.67 15.65 -21.90
N CYS A 795 8.90 14.58 -22.09
CA CYS A 795 9.39 13.21 -22.06
C CYS A 795 10.01 12.74 -23.38
N SER A 796 10.08 13.59 -24.42
CA SER A 796 10.59 13.20 -25.75
C SER A 796 12.10 12.86 -25.78
N LYS A 797 12.91 13.44 -24.90
CA LYS A 797 14.36 13.16 -24.80
C LYS A 797 14.61 11.95 -23.91
N ALA A 798 14.08 11.91 -22.69
CA ALA A 798 14.14 10.75 -21.79
C ALA A 798 13.63 9.43 -22.42
N ASN A 799 12.51 9.46 -23.16
CA ASN A 799 12.00 8.29 -23.90
C ASN A 799 12.64 8.08 -25.30
N GLY A 800 13.59 8.93 -25.69
CA GLY A 800 14.27 8.85 -26.98
C GLY A 800 15.22 7.65 -27.09
N ASP A 801 15.69 7.37 -28.31
CA ASP A 801 16.69 6.33 -28.52
C ASP A 801 18.01 6.69 -27.79
N PRO A 802 18.64 5.78 -27.04
CA PRO A 802 19.85 6.07 -26.27
C PRO A 802 21.07 6.47 -27.11
N SER A 803 21.10 6.19 -28.41
CA SER A 803 22.13 6.74 -29.32
C SER A 803 22.07 8.27 -29.38
N GLY A 804 20.87 8.85 -29.27
CA GLY A 804 20.62 10.29 -29.19
C GLY A 804 20.80 10.90 -27.79
N TYR A 805 21.09 10.10 -26.75
CA TYR A 805 21.39 10.65 -25.42
C TYR A 805 22.71 11.45 -25.45
N SER A 806 22.73 12.60 -24.77
CA SER A 806 23.96 13.38 -24.63
C SER A 806 24.99 12.64 -23.78
N GLU A 807 26.28 12.81 -24.08
CA GLU A 807 27.36 12.15 -23.32
C GLU A 807 27.36 12.55 -21.84
N GLN A 808 26.93 13.77 -21.50
CA GLN A 808 26.75 14.18 -20.09
C GLN A 808 25.58 13.46 -19.42
N TYR A 809 24.47 13.21 -20.12
CA TYR A 809 23.35 12.44 -19.57
C TYR A 809 23.71 10.97 -19.40
N LYS A 810 24.40 10.36 -20.39
CA LYS A 810 24.93 8.98 -20.26
C LYS A 810 25.88 8.85 -19.07
N LYS A 811 26.85 9.77 -18.95
CA LYS A 811 27.78 9.83 -17.81
C LYS A 811 27.04 10.00 -16.48
N TRP A 812 26.00 10.86 -16.44
CA TRP A 812 25.20 11.07 -15.25
C TRP A 812 24.42 9.82 -14.83
N LEU A 813 23.66 9.22 -15.75
CA LEU A 813 22.90 7.98 -15.50
C LEU A 813 23.81 6.86 -14.99
N TYR A 814 25.00 6.72 -15.59
CA TYR A 814 26.02 5.74 -15.19
C TYR A 814 26.52 5.99 -13.75
N GLN A 815 26.86 7.23 -13.39
CA GLN A 815 27.27 7.56 -12.03
C GLN A 815 26.12 7.42 -11.02
N PHE A 816 24.90 7.78 -11.40
CA PHE A 816 23.71 7.64 -10.57
C PHE A 816 23.37 6.17 -10.30
N ALA A 817 23.53 5.29 -11.30
CA ALA A 817 23.41 3.85 -11.11
C ALA A 817 24.47 3.30 -10.14
N ILE A 818 25.74 3.70 -10.30
CA ILE A 818 26.82 3.25 -9.42
C ILE A 818 26.66 3.80 -8.00
N ALA A 819 26.18 5.04 -7.84
CA ALA A 819 25.88 5.63 -6.54
C ALA A 819 24.80 4.83 -5.79
N GLN A 820 23.75 4.40 -6.51
CA GLN A 820 22.74 3.50 -5.98
C GLN A 820 23.33 2.14 -5.56
N MET A 821 24.13 1.50 -6.43
CA MET A 821 24.81 0.25 -6.10
C MET A 821 25.69 0.39 -4.84
N ASP A 822 26.52 1.43 -4.72
CA ASP A 822 27.34 1.70 -3.54
C ASP A 822 26.50 1.87 -2.27
N SER A 823 25.37 2.59 -2.36
CA SER A 823 24.48 2.85 -1.22
C SER A 823 23.68 1.65 -0.77
N PHE A 824 23.34 0.73 -1.67
CA PHE A 824 22.63 -0.51 -1.32
C PHE A 824 23.59 -1.64 -0.92
N GLU A 825 24.83 -1.63 -1.41
CA GLU A 825 25.93 -2.48 -0.90
C GLU A 825 26.43 -2.05 0.50
N ALA A 826 26.05 -0.87 0.99
CA ALA A 826 26.12 -0.52 2.42
C ALA A 826 25.03 -1.18 3.29
N GLY A 827 24.04 -1.84 2.66
CA GLY A 827 23.10 -2.78 3.27
C GLY A 827 23.52 -4.23 2.99
N TRP A 828 22.57 -5.08 2.57
CA TRP A 828 22.84 -6.44 2.11
C TRP A 828 23.04 -6.56 0.58
N GLY A 829 23.04 -5.44 -0.16
CA GLY A 829 23.06 -5.42 -1.62
C GLY A 829 21.69 -5.13 -2.22
N TRP A 830 21.51 -5.48 -3.50
CA TRP A 830 20.43 -4.97 -4.32
C TRP A 830 19.97 -5.91 -5.44
N PHE A 831 18.74 -5.71 -5.90
CA PHE A 831 18.18 -6.26 -7.14
C PHE A 831 17.69 -5.10 -8.02
N TYR A 832 18.15 -5.04 -9.27
CA TYR A 832 17.73 -4.01 -10.22
C TYR A 832 16.34 -4.29 -10.83
N TRP A 833 15.53 -3.26 -11.07
CA TRP A 833 14.21 -3.33 -11.71
C TRP A 833 14.26 -2.73 -13.13
N THR A 834 14.22 -3.52 -14.20
CA THR A 834 14.15 -4.98 -14.37
C THR A 834 15.22 -5.45 -15.39
N TRP A 835 15.34 -6.74 -15.70
CA TRP A 835 16.31 -7.19 -16.71
C TRP A 835 15.96 -6.68 -18.12
N GLU A 836 14.72 -6.87 -18.56
CA GLU A 836 14.22 -6.58 -19.90
C GLU A 836 12.94 -5.76 -19.84
N THR A 837 12.78 -4.83 -20.78
CA THR A 837 11.52 -4.13 -21.09
C THR A 837 11.40 -4.10 -22.62
N GLU A 838 10.21 -3.98 -23.20
CA GLU A 838 10.08 -3.96 -24.67
C GLU A 838 10.82 -2.78 -25.32
N ARG A 839 10.84 -1.62 -24.63
CA ARG A 839 11.45 -0.37 -25.14
C ARG A 839 11.92 0.65 -24.09
N ALA A 840 11.78 0.38 -22.79
CA ALA A 840 12.10 1.33 -21.72
C ALA A 840 13.56 1.14 -21.21
N THR A 841 14.54 1.73 -21.90
CA THR A 841 15.97 1.52 -21.62
C THR A 841 16.41 1.87 -20.21
N GLN A 842 15.89 2.95 -19.61
CA GLN A 842 16.25 3.35 -18.24
C GLN A 842 15.73 2.40 -17.14
N TRP A 843 14.90 1.42 -17.54
CA TRP A 843 14.31 0.37 -16.69
C TRP A 843 14.71 -1.05 -17.12
N SER A 844 15.68 -1.21 -18.02
CA SER A 844 16.19 -2.52 -18.47
C SER A 844 17.69 -2.60 -18.27
N TYR A 845 18.13 -3.58 -17.47
CA TYR A 845 19.56 -3.77 -17.22
C TYR A 845 20.32 -4.11 -18.50
N ARG A 846 19.78 -5.00 -19.35
CA ARG A 846 20.41 -5.35 -20.64
C ARG A 846 20.60 -4.12 -21.53
N ARG A 847 19.52 -3.35 -21.74
CA ARG A 847 19.55 -2.16 -22.61
C ARG A 847 20.41 -1.05 -22.02
N GLY A 848 20.47 -0.93 -20.70
CA GLY A 848 21.35 0.02 -20.02
C GLY A 848 22.83 -0.31 -20.18
N ILE A 849 23.23 -1.59 -20.22
CA ILE A 849 24.59 -1.99 -20.60
C ILE A 849 24.87 -1.60 -22.06
N GLU A 850 23.95 -1.93 -22.97
CA GLU A 850 24.08 -1.67 -24.42
C GLU A 850 24.18 -0.17 -24.72
N ALA A 851 23.44 0.67 -24.00
CA ALA A 851 23.48 2.13 -24.06
C ALA A 851 24.65 2.78 -23.30
N GLY A 852 25.47 2.00 -22.57
CA GLY A 852 26.59 2.51 -21.78
C GLY A 852 26.20 3.27 -20.51
N ILE A 853 24.95 3.15 -20.04
CA ILE A 853 24.42 3.82 -18.83
C ILE A 853 24.38 2.90 -17.60
N LEU A 854 24.84 1.65 -17.73
CA LEU A 854 25.05 0.68 -16.65
C LEU A 854 26.40 -0.05 -16.81
N PRO A 855 27.03 -0.51 -15.71
CA PRO A 855 28.30 -1.21 -15.77
C PRO A 855 28.17 -2.59 -16.44
N LYS A 856 29.15 -2.94 -17.30
CA LYS A 856 29.20 -4.23 -18.02
C LYS A 856 29.31 -5.46 -17.09
N LYS A 857 29.72 -5.25 -15.83
CA LYS A 857 29.72 -6.23 -14.75
C LYS A 857 29.24 -5.54 -13.48
N ALA A 858 28.23 -6.07 -12.81
CA ALA A 858 27.72 -5.50 -11.56
C ALA A 858 28.79 -5.32 -10.45
N TYR A 859 29.82 -6.19 -10.46
CA TYR A 859 30.93 -6.17 -9.50
C TYR A 859 32.19 -5.40 -9.96
N ASP A 860 32.24 -4.89 -11.18
CA ASP A 860 33.44 -4.24 -11.77
C ASP A 860 33.06 -2.85 -12.27
N ARG A 861 33.42 -1.83 -11.48
CA ARG A 861 32.90 -0.46 -11.56
C ARG A 861 34.07 0.51 -11.45
N ASP A 862 34.22 1.40 -12.43
CA ASP A 862 35.37 2.33 -12.54
C ASP A 862 35.17 3.65 -11.78
N TRP A 863 33.91 4.02 -11.52
CA TRP A 863 33.50 5.10 -10.64
C TRP A 863 33.03 4.59 -9.27
N LYS A 864 32.95 5.49 -8.29
CA LYS A 864 32.40 5.28 -6.95
C LYS A 864 32.01 6.62 -6.33
N CYS A 865 31.13 6.62 -5.34
CA CYS A 865 30.80 7.85 -4.61
C CYS A 865 32.03 8.51 -3.96
N PRO A 866 32.21 9.84 -4.10
CA PRO A 866 33.25 10.57 -3.39
C PRO A 866 32.96 10.67 -1.88
N LYS A 867 33.98 11.03 -1.09
CA LYS A 867 33.82 11.21 0.37
C LYS A 867 33.08 12.50 0.75
N GLU A 868 33.10 13.51 -0.11
CA GLU A 868 32.45 14.79 0.10
C GLU A 868 31.64 15.18 -1.15
N GLY A 869 30.38 15.58 -0.98
CA GLY A 869 29.49 15.96 -2.09
C GLY A 869 29.94 17.16 -2.94
N LYS A 870 30.99 17.87 -2.51
CA LYS A 870 31.66 18.91 -3.31
C LYS A 870 32.41 18.30 -4.51
N ASP A 871 32.96 17.09 -4.36
CA ASP A 871 33.84 16.44 -5.33
C ASP A 871 33.07 15.67 -6.43
N LEU A 872 31.74 15.71 -6.40
CA LEU A 872 30.88 15.21 -7.48
C LEU A 872 31.09 16.02 -8.77
N ASP A 873 30.78 15.42 -9.92
CA ASP A 873 30.74 16.12 -11.21
C ASP A 873 29.68 17.24 -11.23
N MET A 874 29.97 18.32 -11.97
CA MET A 874 29.03 19.44 -12.18
C MET A 874 28.08 19.22 -13.36
N PHE A 875 28.33 18.22 -14.21
CA PHE A 875 27.56 17.89 -15.42
C PHE A 875 27.28 19.12 -16.31
N THR A 876 28.26 20.02 -16.43
CA THR A 876 28.13 21.28 -17.16
C THR A 876 27.67 21.05 -18.61
N GLY A 877 26.50 21.61 -18.96
CA GLY A 877 25.86 21.42 -20.26
C GLY A 877 24.81 20.30 -20.31
N LEU A 878 24.60 19.57 -19.22
CA LEU A 878 23.39 18.75 -19.03
C LEU A 878 22.21 19.65 -18.69
N GLU A 879 21.07 19.38 -19.31
CA GLU A 879 19.83 20.13 -19.14
C GLU A 879 18.98 19.51 -18.02
N GLU A 880 18.54 20.31 -17.05
CA GLU A 880 17.72 19.86 -15.91
C GLU A 880 16.24 19.55 -16.29
N TYR A 881 15.98 19.22 -17.56
CA TYR A 881 14.66 18.92 -18.13
C TYR A 881 14.72 17.83 -19.23
N TYR A 882 15.75 16.97 -19.17
CA TYR A 882 16.05 15.92 -20.14
C TYR A 882 14.95 14.84 -20.25
#